data_AF-A0A7C1YZ81-F1
#
_entry.id   AF-A0A7C1YZ81-F1
#
_cell.length_a   1.000
_cell.length_b   1.000
_cell.length_c   1.000
_cell.angle_alpha   90.00
_cell.angle_beta   90.00
_cell.angle_gamma   90.00
#
_symmetry.space_group_name_H-M   'P 1'
#
loop_
_entity.id
_entity.type
_entity.pdbx_description
1 polymer ?
#
loop_
_entity_poly.entity_id
_entity_poly.type
_entity_poly.pdbx_seq_one_letter_code
_entity_poly.pdbx_strand_id
1 'polypeptide(L)'
;MDLNNFNKQLLTRYTESECKRQLFLDLAQIKPELWYIDNRAIERIRHERLQNKFLKDLGNKFEQKVYSHLVRYIGVKYNVKDNGEVDETYLNPGIFEQFYDELIKNTNLDDIILLEFQYETPEYFFKKIFPPKNNVNEIPVNFGEQRPDIIIIGNSFNKKKKKVVELLSDGTTREVPKSEISTRFGISIIDVKNISEDHIGKKQFIEILYYLWTLASYLKEHNLDEKFFVRIDFNGIFPQYSEDILKTLHSLDDFLDLTIQLHWEQTHQVFLDIIQKIKKLWLKAPIPIESTPVNIQASCGYCYFIEDCKKTLGIDSEPCDWSLQLIPYTSFSIAQQLLSLGFKTIGDVSANIGSIKIGNTPEPLYAELPLLKLKALALINKQVVNPQQGEIHTYSIPRFTTISITFAIEKDPVNERVYAAGFYVDMVVSGKSPFGGIFNNWWKIWKDGLNSNKKPKEIQAKLNKNLIRPLPLVEVEQFLYFLKKLKTIIIYLKGDKTKSGQPRKTTEIIYQFAIINKGHTNEEEINFTKHIIKKLYTIFELCNVVENYIVTDGYKAGTYYGPTTSLFYWSKRQLNNFQSMLERNLNSIIDDIDVWGKYLAIISYFTPSDSEVAHPYQHKKLFNVQDFAETILGFPSIISYTWHEIAKIVKKINSSNKFWVQHFNYMDFNNWYLMLVEDDIPEKKNFRSELRRQVMHKIRTINQLRKVFQIESRYVISKHARIISKEEIRRVILPTDYHSIAQVWYLFSKLTGSMEEMDTEHFRTIYPEFSIAKLAAAKVSNLIIRQSGVKKVYYEFQMKGLSSNMKIRANDRVLLIPNEKRDMSANRRMEPWKVSIESMEWLSHINGYKVITKETSADLFDMVKKDKEIPESPEDLDWYLYPTYIDAWSKKLYGKNALLQRYNMGRSWLGSRLSYLWKIRSKQELFWPENWTFSAPSVYLYAP
;
A
#
# COMPACT_ATOMS: atom_id res chain seq x y z
N MET A 1 -8.89 27.97 17.05
CA MET A 1 -7.99 27.00 17.71
C MET A 1 -8.69 26.58 18.98
N ASP A 2 -8.65 25.29 19.30
CA ASP A 2 -9.21 24.79 20.56
C ASP A 2 -8.41 25.40 21.73
N LEU A 3 -9.08 25.84 22.80
CA LEU A 3 -8.43 26.39 24.00
C LEU A 3 -7.69 25.29 24.78
N ASN A 4 -8.05 24.03 24.56
CA ASN A 4 -7.49 22.86 25.20
C ASN A 4 -6.42 22.21 24.31
N ASN A 5 -5.15 22.28 24.74
CA ASN A 5 -4.04 21.70 24.00
C ASN A 5 -3.58 20.33 24.54
N PHE A 6 -4.14 19.86 25.66
CA PHE A 6 -4.09 18.46 26.07
C PHE A 6 -5.48 17.82 25.95
N ASN A 7 -5.68 16.98 24.93
CA ASN A 7 -6.94 16.30 24.67
C ASN A 7 -6.71 14.95 23.97
N LYS A 8 -7.79 14.17 23.78
CA LYS A 8 -7.73 12.88 23.07
C LYS A 8 -7.04 12.96 21.70
N GLN A 9 -7.26 14.03 20.93
CA GLN A 9 -6.65 14.21 19.61
C GLN A 9 -5.13 14.38 19.68
N LEU A 10 -4.58 14.95 20.75
CA LEU A 10 -3.13 15.00 20.97
C LEU A 10 -2.55 13.59 21.07
N LEU A 11 -3.16 12.73 21.89
CA LEU A 11 -2.70 11.36 22.14
C LEU A 11 -2.84 10.50 20.88
N THR A 12 -3.97 10.59 20.17
CA THR A 12 -4.19 9.89 18.90
C THR A 12 -3.18 10.34 17.85
N ARG A 13 -2.94 11.65 17.68
CA ARG A 13 -1.93 12.17 16.73
C ARG A 13 -0.53 11.67 17.05
N TYR A 14 -0.15 11.66 18.32
CA TYR A 14 1.17 11.15 18.72
C TYR A 14 1.30 9.64 18.50
N THR A 15 0.22 8.87 18.68
CA THR A 15 0.20 7.43 18.38
C THR A 15 0.40 7.16 16.88
N GLU A 16 -0.11 8.04 16.01
CA GLU A 16 0.08 7.92 14.56
C GLU A 16 1.44 8.43 14.07
N SER A 17 1.98 9.50 14.67
CA SER A 17 3.20 10.16 14.19
C SER A 17 4.48 9.76 14.92
N GLU A 18 4.37 9.35 16.18
CA GLU A 18 5.47 9.11 17.13
C GLU A 18 6.48 10.28 17.24
N CYS A 19 6.13 11.46 16.75
CA CYS A 19 7.03 12.60 16.61
C CYS A 19 7.10 13.42 17.90
N LYS A 20 8.22 13.32 18.62
CA LYS A 20 8.44 14.05 19.89
C LYS A 20 8.43 15.57 19.71
N ARG A 21 8.99 16.08 18.61
CA ARG A 21 8.98 17.52 18.28
C ARG A 21 7.55 18.04 18.11
N GLN A 22 6.70 17.29 17.40
CA GLN A 22 5.29 17.64 17.25
C GLN A 22 4.56 17.61 18.59
N LEU A 23 4.72 16.55 19.38
CA LEU A 23 4.12 16.44 20.71
C LEU A 23 4.52 17.59 21.63
N PHE A 24 5.81 17.93 21.68
CA PHE A 24 6.33 19.04 22.46
C PHE A 24 5.73 20.39 22.04
N LEU A 25 5.69 20.67 20.74
CA LEU A 25 5.13 21.92 20.23
C LEU A 25 3.60 22.00 20.38
N ASP A 26 2.88 20.88 20.26
CA ASP A 26 1.44 20.84 20.53
C ASP A 26 1.15 21.12 22.03
N LEU A 27 1.92 20.53 22.94
CA LEU A 27 1.82 20.78 24.40
C LEU A 27 2.19 22.22 24.79
N ALA A 28 3.08 22.87 24.04
CA ALA A 28 3.55 24.23 24.32
C ALA A 28 2.69 25.34 23.70
N GLN A 29 1.63 25.01 22.94
CA GLN A 29 0.89 26.00 22.13
C GLN A 29 0.31 27.18 22.95
N ILE A 30 -0.16 26.92 24.17
CA ILE A 30 -0.87 27.92 24.99
C ILE A 30 0.06 28.62 25.98
N LYS A 31 0.93 27.87 26.67
CA LYS A 31 1.86 28.36 27.70
C LYS A 31 3.33 28.13 27.29
N PRO A 32 3.78 28.69 26.15
CA PRO A 32 5.09 28.36 25.56
C PRO A 32 6.27 28.62 26.50
N GLU A 33 6.20 29.66 27.31
CA GLU A 33 7.21 30.08 28.29
C GLU A 33 7.51 29.01 29.37
N LEU A 34 6.56 28.11 29.64
CA LEU A 34 6.78 26.99 30.56
C LEU A 34 7.52 25.82 29.90
N TRP A 35 7.54 25.78 28.57
CA TRP A 35 8.03 24.64 27.79
C TRP A 35 9.38 24.90 27.12
N TYR A 36 9.63 26.10 26.60
CA TYR A 36 10.87 26.43 25.92
C TYR A 36 11.38 27.84 26.20
N ILE A 37 12.69 28.03 26.04
CA ILE A 37 13.40 29.27 26.37
C ILE A 37 13.46 30.22 25.16
N ASP A 38 13.34 29.68 23.94
CA ASP A 38 13.52 30.47 22.71
C ASP A 38 12.29 31.32 22.41
N ASN A 39 12.46 32.65 22.33
CA ASN A 39 11.38 33.57 21.93
C ASN A 39 11.12 33.61 20.40
N ARG A 40 11.57 32.60 19.64
CA ARG A 40 11.43 32.61 18.19
C ARG A 40 10.04 32.18 17.76
N ALA A 41 9.48 32.86 16.75
CA ALA A 41 8.19 32.47 16.18
C ALA A 41 8.28 31.11 15.48
N ILE A 42 7.37 30.20 15.81
CA ILE A 42 7.22 28.91 15.14
C ILE A 42 6.56 29.16 13.78
N GLU A 43 7.27 28.86 12.69
CA GLU A 43 6.69 29.01 11.35
C GLU A 43 5.61 27.96 11.13
N ARG A 44 4.39 28.44 10.89
CA ARG A 44 3.24 27.60 10.56
C ARG A 44 3.21 27.31 9.07
N ILE A 45 2.58 26.20 8.72
CA ILE A 45 2.27 25.86 7.33
C ILE A 45 1.60 27.02 6.57
N ARG A 46 2.00 27.23 5.32
CA ARG A 46 1.52 28.31 4.45
C ARG A 46 0.14 28.06 3.82
N HIS A 47 -0.48 26.91 4.10
CA HIS A 47 -1.76 26.51 3.51
C HIS A 47 -2.84 26.41 4.59
N GLU A 48 -3.99 27.05 4.34
CA GLU A 48 -5.19 26.88 5.17
C GLU A 48 -5.70 25.44 5.05
N ARG A 49 -5.84 24.77 6.19
CA ARG A 49 -6.50 23.46 6.24
C ARG A 49 -7.99 23.66 6.38
N LEU A 50 -8.74 23.11 5.45
CA LEU A 50 -10.19 23.00 5.57
C LEU A 50 -10.49 22.07 6.76
N GLN A 51 -11.19 22.57 7.76
CA GLN A 51 -11.58 21.77 8.92
C GLN A 51 -12.62 20.72 8.52
N ASN A 52 -12.46 19.52 9.08
CA ASN A 52 -13.26 18.32 8.85
C ASN A 52 -14.66 18.38 9.46
N LYS A 53 -15.41 19.49 9.27
CA LYS A 53 -16.77 19.64 9.78
C LYS A 53 -17.66 18.47 9.36
N PHE A 54 -17.58 18.07 8.10
CA PHE A 54 -18.34 16.96 7.55
C PHE A 54 -18.12 15.63 8.27
N LEU A 55 -16.87 15.28 8.61
CA LEU A 55 -16.58 14.02 9.31
C LEU A 55 -17.13 14.01 10.72
N LYS A 56 -17.03 15.16 11.40
CA LYS A 56 -17.65 15.33 12.71
C LYS A 56 -19.17 15.15 12.61
N ASP A 57 -19.81 15.78 11.62
CA ASP A 57 -21.25 15.67 11.41
C ASP A 57 -21.68 14.22 11.07
N LEU A 58 -20.87 13.46 10.33
CA LEU A 58 -21.12 12.05 10.04
C LEU A 58 -20.95 11.14 11.27
N GLY A 59 -19.95 11.42 12.11
CA GLY A 59 -19.77 10.74 13.40
C GLY A 59 -20.99 10.94 14.28
N ASN A 60 -21.35 12.20 14.53
CA ASN A 60 -22.52 12.58 15.32
C ASN A 60 -23.82 11.93 14.80
N LYS A 61 -24.05 11.93 13.48
CA LYS A 61 -25.25 11.28 12.90
C LYS A 61 -25.29 9.77 13.18
N PHE A 62 -24.14 9.10 13.13
CA PHE A 62 -24.07 7.67 13.42
C PHE A 62 -24.22 7.37 14.92
N GLU A 63 -23.61 8.18 15.79
CA GLU A 63 -23.80 8.13 17.24
C GLU A 63 -25.29 8.24 17.61
N GLN A 64 -25.96 9.30 17.15
CA GLN A 64 -27.40 9.52 17.39
C GLN A 64 -28.27 8.35 16.87
N LYS A 65 -27.85 7.73 15.77
CA LYS A 65 -28.52 6.55 15.23
C LYS A 65 -28.39 5.35 16.17
N VAL A 66 -27.20 5.08 16.72
CA VAL A 66 -26.99 4.02 17.73
C VAL A 66 -27.82 4.34 18.98
N TYR A 67 -27.81 5.59 19.45
CA TYR A 67 -28.59 6.01 20.61
C TYR A 67 -30.08 5.72 20.44
N SER A 68 -30.65 5.97 19.25
CA SER A 68 -32.08 5.70 18.97
C SER A 68 -32.52 4.25 19.17
N HIS A 69 -31.59 3.29 19.10
CA HIS A 69 -31.83 1.88 19.42
C HIS A 69 -31.63 1.61 20.91
N LEU A 70 -30.62 2.23 21.53
CA LEU A 70 -30.29 2.04 22.95
C LEU A 70 -31.32 2.64 23.89
N VAL A 71 -31.93 3.79 23.59
CA VAL A 71 -32.91 4.48 24.47
C VAL A 71 -34.12 3.63 24.87
N ARG A 72 -34.34 2.48 24.20
CA ARG A 72 -35.40 1.52 24.50
C ARG A 72 -35.03 0.55 25.62
N TYR A 73 -33.77 0.50 26.05
CA TYR A 73 -33.32 -0.42 27.09
C TYR A 73 -33.71 0.10 28.48
N ILE A 74 -33.98 -0.85 29.38
CA ILE A 74 -34.22 -0.55 30.79
C ILE A 74 -32.92 0.03 31.38
N GLY A 75 -33.05 1.12 32.15
CA GLY A 75 -31.90 1.74 32.83
C GLY A 75 -31.13 2.78 32.04
N VAL A 76 -31.56 3.12 30.82
CA VAL A 76 -30.88 4.14 30.01
C VAL A 76 -31.25 5.55 30.50
N LYS A 77 -30.25 6.40 30.68
CA LYS A 77 -30.40 7.81 31.06
C LYS A 77 -29.78 8.69 29.97
N TYR A 78 -30.51 9.71 29.56
CA TYR A 78 -30.12 10.64 28.52
C TYR A 78 -30.96 11.92 28.61
N ASN A 79 -30.43 13.04 28.12
CA ASN A 79 -31.20 14.24 27.84
C ASN A 79 -31.52 14.34 26.35
N VAL A 80 -32.51 15.16 26.01
CA VAL A 80 -32.96 15.32 24.62
C VAL A 80 -33.02 16.80 24.26
N LYS A 81 -32.48 17.14 23.09
CA LYS A 81 -32.58 18.46 22.46
C LYS A 81 -33.97 18.71 21.88
N ASP A 82 -34.28 19.95 21.54
CA ASP A 82 -35.55 20.31 20.87
C ASP A 82 -35.81 19.54 19.57
N ASN A 83 -34.75 19.10 18.88
CA ASN A 83 -34.82 18.32 17.64
C ASN A 83 -34.97 16.79 17.85
N GLY A 84 -35.03 16.31 19.10
CA GLY A 84 -35.14 14.90 19.44
C GLY A 84 -33.82 14.13 19.53
N GLU A 85 -32.67 14.77 19.29
CA GLU A 85 -31.35 14.15 19.45
C GLU A 85 -30.95 14.09 20.93
N VAL A 86 -30.13 13.10 21.29
CA VAL A 86 -29.53 13.00 22.62
C VAL A 86 -28.62 14.20 22.85
N ASP A 87 -28.81 14.86 24.00
CA ASP A 87 -28.03 16.01 24.43
C ASP A 87 -26.96 15.65 25.46
N GLU A 88 -25.93 16.49 25.55
CA GLU A 88 -24.91 16.36 26.58
C GLU A 88 -25.50 16.59 27.97
N THR A 89 -25.05 15.78 28.94
CA THR A 89 -25.50 15.84 30.32
C THR A 89 -24.32 15.88 31.26
N TYR A 90 -24.31 16.81 32.21
CA TYR A 90 -23.20 16.91 33.17
C TYR A 90 -23.34 15.90 34.30
N LEU A 91 -22.29 15.11 34.53
CA LEU A 91 -22.20 14.06 35.53
C LEU A 91 -21.43 14.54 36.77
N ASN A 92 -22.13 15.19 37.70
CA ASN A 92 -21.56 15.62 38.97
C ASN A 92 -21.60 14.50 40.04
N PRO A 93 -20.89 14.65 41.18
CA PRO A 93 -20.87 13.63 42.23
C PRO A 93 -22.25 13.31 42.81
N GLY A 94 -23.15 14.29 42.89
CA GLY A 94 -24.52 14.08 43.38
C GLY A 94 -25.36 13.18 42.46
N ILE A 95 -25.13 13.24 41.15
CA ILE A 95 -25.80 12.34 40.18
C ILE A 95 -25.25 10.92 40.29
N PHE A 96 -23.94 10.75 40.50
CA PHE A 96 -23.36 9.44 40.79
C PHE A 96 -23.99 8.79 42.03
N GLU A 97 -24.19 9.57 43.09
CA GLU A 97 -24.86 9.11 44.31
C GLU A 97 -26.31 8.68 44.06
N GLN A 98 -27.03 9.41 43.22
CA GLN A 98 -28.38 9.01 42.81
C GLN A 98 -28.39 7.69 42.04
N PHE A 99 -27.44 7.48 41.13
CA PHE A 99 -27.31 6.21 40.40
C PHE A 99 -26.91 5.04 41.30
N TYR A 100 -26.06 5.27 42.29
CA TYR A 100 -25.72 4.27 43.31
C TYR A 100 -26.98 3.81 44.08
N ASP A 101 -27.76 4.79 44.55
CA ASP A 101 -29.00 4.55 45.26
C ASP A 101 -30.03 3.80 44.40
N GLU A 102 -30.14 4.14 43.12
CA GLU A 102 -31.03 3.48 42.18
C GLU A 102 -30.65 2.00 41.98
N LEU A 103 -29.36 1.72 41.75
CA LEU A 103 -28.86 0.36 41.54
C LEU A 103 -28.95 -0.52 42.80
N ILE A 104 -28.72 0.05 43.99
CA ILE A 104 -28.74 -0.75 45.23
C ILE A 104 -30.16 -1.02 45.75
N LYS A 105 -31.12 -0.13 45.45
CA LYS A 105 -32.52 -0.24 45.92
C LYS A 105 -33.43 -0.99 44.92
N ASN A 106 -33.14 -0.93 43.62
CA ASN A 106 -33.99 -1.51 42.59
C ASN A 106 -33.49 -2.89 42.14
N THR A 107 -34.12 -3.96 42.62
CA THR A 107 -33.75 -5.35 42.28
C THR A 107 -34.00 -5.73 40.82
N ASN A 108 -34.71 -4.91 40.03
CA ASN A 108 -35.00 -5.16 38.62
C ASN A 108 -34.06 -4.38 37.68
N LEU A 109 -33.09 -3.64 38.22
CA LEU A 109 -32.15 -2.82 37.46
C LEU A 109 -30.73 -3.34 37.68
N ASP A 110 -30.21 -4.10 36.71
CA ASP A 110 -28.86 -4.66 36.79
C ASP A 110 -27.76 -3.65 36.38
N ASP A 111 -28.07 -2.75 35.44
CA ASP A 111 -27.14 -1.74 34.93
C ASP A 111 -27.87 -0.43 34.58
N ILE A 112 -27.13 0.68 34.67
CA ILE A 112 -27.50 2.00 34.16
C ILE A 112 -26.62 2.32 32.95
N ILE A 113 -27.24 2.77 31.85
CA ILE A 113 -26.55 3.14 30.62
C ILE A 113 -26.69 4.65 30.42
N LEU A 114 -25.59 5.37 30.40
CA LEU A 114 -25.54 6.82 30.25
C LEU A 114 -25.11 7.18 28.84
N LEU A 115 -25.89 8.02 28.15
CA LEU A 115 -25.58 8.50 26.79
C LEU A 115 -25.15 9.98 26.84
N GLU A 116 -23.97 10.31 26.28
CA GLU A 116 -23.40 11.67 26.23
C GLU A 116 -23.20 12.35 27.60
N PHE A 117 -22.86 11.58 28.64
CA PHE A 117 -22.56 12.15 29.95
C PHE A 117 -21.11 12.67 30.01
N GLN A 118 -20.96 13.93 30.40
CA GLN A 118 -19.66 14.60 30.52
C GLN A 118 -19.29 14.82 31.99
N TYR A 119 -18.00 14.74 32.31
CA TYR A 119 -17.49 14.96 33.67
C TYR A 119 -16.21 15.81 33.64
N GLU A 120 -15.94 16.49 34.75
CA GLU A 120 -14.72 17.29 34.91
C GLU A 120 -13.47 16.40 34.95
N THR A 121 -12.41 16.82 34.27
CA THR A 121 -11.13 16.10 34.36
C THR A 121 -10.41 16.52 35.65
N PRO A 122 -10.09 15.59 36.57
CA PRO A 122 -9.52 15.96 37.87
C PRO A 122 -8.11 16.55 37.75
N GLU A 123 -7.83 17.63 38.47
CA GLU A 123 -6.50 18.26 38.46
C GLU A 123 -5.41 17.29 38.94
N TYR A 124 -5.76 16.40 39.87
CA TYR A 124 -4.84 15.41 40.42
C TYR A 124 -4.25 14.49 39.34
N PHE A 125 -5.04 14.12 38.32
CA PHE A 125 -4.56 13.33 37.19
C PHE A 125 -3.42 14.06 36.45
N PHE A 126 -3.61 15.35 36.17
CA PHE A 126 -2.60 16.17 35.49
C PHE A 126 -1.38 16.45 36.35
N LYS A 127 -1.53 16.64 37.66
CA LYS A 127 -0.40 16.80 38.59
C LYS A 127 0.51 15.55 38.64
N LYS A 128 0.00 14.35 38.34
CA LYS A 128 0.83 13.14 38.18
C LYS A 128 1.67 13.14 36.90
N ILE A 129 1.09 13.62 35.80
CA ILE A 129 1.74 13.72 34.49
C ILE A 129 2.76 14.87 34.49
N PHE A 130 2.35 16.00 35.06
CA PHE A 130 3.10 17.26 35.16
C PHE A 130 3.40 17.58 36.62
N PRO A 131 4.33 16.85 37.28
CA PRO A 131 4.69 17.15 38.66
C PRO A 131 5.25 18.58 38.78
N PRO A 132 4.95 19.31 39.87
CA PRO A 132 5.49 20.64 40.11
C PRO A 132 7.02 20.64 40.10
N LYS A 133 7.63 21.72 39.59
CA LYS A 133 9.08 21.93 39.64
C LYS A 133 9.46 23.40 39.52
N ASN A 134 10.63 23.77 40.05
CA ASN A 134 11.21 25.12 39.97
C ASN A 134 10.21 26.25 40.35
N ASN A 135 9.46 26.08 41.44
CA ASN A 135 8.41 27.00 41.92
C ASN A 135 7.20 27.18 40.97
N VAL A 136 7.10 26.40 39.89
CA VAL A 136 5.91 26.33 39.04
C VAL A 136 5.00 25.23 39.56
N ASN A 137 3.92 25.63 40.24
CA ASN A 137 2.83 24.75 40.69
C ASN A 137 1.68 24.64 39.68
N GLU A 138 1.71 25.46 38.63
CA GLU A 138 0.66 25.50 37.61
C GLU A 138 0.80 24.34 36.62
N ILE A 139 -0.33 23.76 36.20
CA ILE A 139 -0.37 22.74 35.15
C ILE A 139 0.00 23.42 33.80
N PRO A 140 1.01 22.92 33.08
CA PRO A 140 1.62 23.62 31.93
C PRO A 140 0.82 23.48 30.62
N VAL A 141 -0.42 23.00 30.71
CA VAL A 141 -1.33 22.77 29.57
C VAL A 141 -2.75 23.17 29.96
N ASN A 142 -3.58 23.43 28.96
CA ASN A 142 -5.01 23.55 29.12
C ASN A 142 -5.68 22.22 28.76
N PHE A 143 -6.63 21.81 29.59
CA PHE A 143 -7.41 20.59 29.43
C PHE A 143 -8.88 20.91 29.69
N GLY A 144 -9.76 20.14 29.05
CA GLY A 144 -11.21 20.30 29.19
C GLY A 144 -11.86 19.12 29.90
N GLU A 145 -13.18 19.14 29.93
CA GLU A 145 -14.03 18.04 30.38
C GLU A 145 -13.86 16.80 29.48
N GLN A 146 -14.20 15.63 30.02
CA GLN A 146 -14.28 14.39 29.26
C GLN A 146 -15.73 14.03 29.00
N ARG A 147 -16.02 13.57 27.77
CA ARG A 147 -17.33 13.08 27.37
C ARG A 147 -17.18 11.79 26.57
N PRO A 148 -17.24 10.64 27.24
CA PRO A 148 -17.43 9.36 26.57
C PRO A 148 -18.82 9.28 25.94
N ASP A 149 -18.94 8.59 24.82
CA ASP A 149 -20.22 8.45 24.11
C ASP A 149 -21.23 7.64 24.96
N ILE A 150 -20.76 6.52 25.54
CA ILE A 150 -21.58 5.63 26.38
C ILE A 150 -20.80 5.21 27.64
N ILE A 151 -21.43 5.38 28.80
CA ILE A 151 -20.94 4.87 30.10
C ILE A 151 -21.93 3.84 30.62
N ILE A 152 -21.46 2.64 30.97
CA ILE A 152 -22.29 1.59 31.58
C ILE A 152 -21.86 1.42 33.03
N ILE A 153 -22.80 1.55 33.96
CA ILE A 153 -22.60 1.42 35.40
C ILE A 153 -23.42 0.23 35.90
N GLY A 154 -22.77 -0.81 36.40
CA GLY A 154 -23.48 -1.98 36.92
C GLY A 154 -22.59 -3.20 37.07
N ASN A 155 -23.22 -4.32 37.41
CA ASN A 155 -22.52 -5.56 37.80
C ASN A 155 -22.97 -6.78 36.98
N SER A 156 -23.80 -6.62 35.95
CA SER A 156 -24.26 -7.75 35.10
C SER A 156 -23.08 -8.51 34.48
N PHE A 157 -22.02 -7.78 34.12
CA PHE A 157 -20.82 -8.33 33.48
C PHE A 157 -19.93 -9.14 34.40
N ASN A 158 -20.05 -9.01 35.72
CA ASN A 158 -19.19 -9.72 36.68
C ASN A 158 -19.36 -11.24 36.57
N LYS A 159 -20.55 -11.71 36.17
CA LYS A 159 -20.84 -13.14 35.96
C LYS A 159 -20.09 -13.74 34.76
N LYS A 160 -19.66 -12.91 33.80
CA LYS A 160 -18.99 -13.33 32.56
C LYS A 160 -17.49 -13.57 32.72
N LYS A 161 -16.90 -13.23 33.87
CA LYS A 161 -15.46 -13.42 34.15
C LYS A 161 -15.23 -14.14 35.46
N LYS A 162 -14.14 -14.89 35.52
CA LYS A 162 -13.70 -15.55 36.76
C LYS A 162 -13.18 -14.56 37.80
N LYS A 163 -12.61 -13.45 37.35
CA LYS A 163 -11.98 -12.41 38.17
C LYS A 163 -12.39 -11.05 37.62
N VAL A 164 -12.83 -10.16 38.51
CA VAL A 164 -13.14 -8.77 38.20
C VAL A 164 -11.93 -7.93 38.58
N VAL A 165 -11.46 -7.08 37.67
CA VAL A 165 -10.24 -6.30 37.87
C VAL A 165 -10.55 -4.82 37.65
N GLU A 166 -10.13 -3.99 38.60
CA GLU A 166 -10.30 -2.53 38.56
C GLU A 166 -8.99 -1.82 38.21
N LEU A 167 -9.14 -0.63 37.61
CA LEU A 167 -8.10 0.38 37.45
C LEU A 167 -8.13 1.33 38.64
N LEU A 168 -6.98 1.47 39.31
CA LEU A 168 -6.79 2.42 40.40
C LEU A 168 -6.36 3.80 39.86
N SER A 169 -6.55 4.84 40.66
CA SER A 169 -6.24 6.23 40.29
C SER A 169 -4.74 6.49 40.05
N ASP A 170 -3.85 5.58 40.43
CA ASP A 170 -2.42 5.60 40.12
C ASP A 170 -2.03 4.86 38.84
N GLY A 171 -3.01 4.25 38.15
CA GLY A 171 -2.81 3.49 36.93
C GLY A 171 -2.50 2.01 37.15
N THR A 172 -2.38 1.56 38.41
CA THR A 172 -2.20 0.14 38.71
C THR A 172 -3.55 -0.59 38.67
N THR A 173 -3.50 -1.91 38.54
CA THR A 173 -4.70 -2.75 38.49
C THR A 173 -4.77 -3.69 39.69
N ARG A 174 -5.97 -3.91 40.22
CA ARG A 174 -6.21 -4.80 41.37
C ARG A 174 -7.41 -5.70 41.12
N GLU A 175 -7.36 -6.95 41.57
CA GLU A 175 -8.54 -7.81 41.60
C GLU A 175 -9.52 -7.30 42.66
N VAL A 176 -10.77 -7.05 42.28
CA VAL A 176 -11.81 -6.56 43.17
C VAL A 176 -12.25 -7.72 44.09
N PRO A 177 -12.16 -7.58 45.42
CA PRO A 177 -12.61 -8.61 46.34
C PRO A 177 -14.09 -8.94 46.19
N LYS A 178 -14.47 -10.22 46.34
CA LYS A 178 -15.88 -10.65 46.24
C LYS A 178 -16.83 -9.92 47.19
N SER A 179 -16.35 -9.52 48.37
CA SER A 179 -17.11 -8.73 49.34
C SER A 179 -17.39 -7.31 48.87
N GLU A 180 -16.51 -6.73 48.05
CA GLU A 180 -16.68 -5.40 47.48
C GLU A 180 -17.62 -5.42 46.27
N ILE A 181 -17.68 -6.53 45.52
CA ILE A 181 -18.57 -6.67 44.35
C ILE A 181 -20.06 -6.56 44.73
N SER A 182 -20.44 -6.95 45.96
CA SER A 182 -21.82 -6.80 46.44
C SER A 182 -22.21 -5.38 46.83
N THR A 183 -21.25 -4.48 46.99
CA THR A 183 -21.46 -3.11 47.51
C THR A 183 -20.92 -2.02 46.58
N ARG A 184 -20.20 -2.39 45.53
CA ARG A 184 -19.64 -1.47 44.53
C ARG A 184 -20.10 -1.86 43.12
N PHE A 185 -20.30 -0.88 42.25
CA PHE A 185 -20.70 -1.09 40.87
C PHE A 185 -19.56 -0.77 39.89
N GLY A 186 -19.39 -1.63 38.88
CA GLY A 186 -18.36 -1.46 37.87
C GLY A 186 -18.76 -0.44 36.79
N ILE A 187 -17.80 0.33 36.28
CA ILE A 187 -17.99 1.29 35.19
C ILE A 187 -17.20 0.88 33.95
N SER A 188 -17.90 0.69 32.84
CA SER A 188 -17.32 0.40 31.52
C SER A 188 -17.61 1.54 30.55
N ILE A 189 -16.72 1.77 29.58
CA ILE A 189 -16.84 2.82 28.58
C ILE A 189 -16.89 2.21 27.19
N ILE A 190 -17.89 2.60 26.41
CA ILE A 190 -18.01 2.25 25.00
C ILE A 190 -18.05 3.52 24.17
N ASP A 191 -17.19 3.57 23.16
CA ASP A 191 -17.02 4.70 22.27
C ASP A 191 -17.59 4.32 20.89
N VAL A 192 -18.41 5.16 20.29
CA VAL A 192 -19.09 4.87 19.03
C VAL A 192 -18.31 5.53 17.89
N LYS A 193 -17.86 4.72 16.93
CA LYS A 193 -17.06 5.24 15.80
C LYS A 193 -17.69 4.84 14.47
N ASN A 194 -17.89 5.84 13.61
CA ASN A 194 -18.35 5.65 12.23
C ASN A 194 -17.22 5.11 11.31
N ILE A 195 -16.63 3.98 11.68
CA ILE A 195 -15.56 3.27 10.95
C ILE A 195 -15.86 1.77 10.95
N SER A 196 -15.40 1.02 9.95
CA SER A 196 -15.64 -0.43 9.92
C SER A 196 -14.80 -1.18 10.96
N GLU A 197 -15.27 -2.39 11.31
CA GLU A 197 -14.70 -3.25 12.34
C GLU A 197 -13.18 -3.47 12.17
N ASP A 198 -12.76 -3.86 10.96
CA ASP A 198 -11.35 -4.15 10.62
C ASP A 198 -10.36 -2.99 10.84
N HIS A 199 -10.84 -1.76 11.01
CA HIS A 199 -10.00 -0.56 11.12
C HIS A 199 -9.96 0.05 12.51
N ILE A 200 -10.65 -0.57 13.47
CA ILE A 200 -10.47 -0.26 14.88
C ILE A 200 -9.12 -0.80 15.31
N GLY A 201 -8.27 0.10 15.81
CA GLY A 201 -6.94 -0.25 16.25
C GLY A 201 -6.49 0.56 17.45
N LYS A 202 -5.18 0.48 17.72
CA LYS A 202 -4.56 1.11 18.89
C LYS A 202 -4.93 2.58 19.06
N LYS A 203 -5.02 3.34 17.96
CA LYS A 203 -5.23 4.79 18.01
C LYS A 203 -6.58 5.20 18.61
N GLN A 204 -7.64 4.41 18.38
CA GLN A 204 -8.96 4.68 18.96
C GLN A 204 -9.03 4.19 20.40
N PHE A 205 -8.39 3.05 20.71
CA PHE A 205 -8.35 2.55 22.09
C PHE A 205 -7.59 3.45 23.08
N ILE A 206 -6.66 4.27 22.60
CA ILE A 206 -5.99 5.29 23.43
C ILE A 206 -6.99 6.34 23.96
N GLU A 207 -8.05 6.65 23.23
CA GLU A 207 -9.13 7.54 23.68
C GLU A 207 -9.88 6.93 24.87
N ILE A 208 -10.21 5.64 24.79
CA ILE A 208 -10.86 4.91 25.88
C ILE A 208 -9.96 4.85 27.12
N LEU A 209 -8.68 4.53 26.97
CA LEU A 209 -7.75 4.49 28.09
C LEU A 209 -7.61 5.87 28.77
N TYR A 210 -7.65 6.94 27.98
CA TYR A 210 -7.67 8.29 28.53
C TYR A 210 -8.91 8.51 29.42
N TYR A 211 -10.10 8.14 28.96
CA TYR A 211 -11.33 8.22 29.77
C TYR A 211 -11.26 7.35 31.04
N LEU A 212 -10.79 6.11 30.95
CA LEU A 212 -10.74 5.21 32.10
C LEU A 212 -9.83 5.77 33.21
N TRP A 213 -8.67 6.31 32.83
CA TRP A 213 -7.72 6.89 33.78
C TRP A 213 -8.22 8.19 34.42
N THR A 214 -8.86 9.07 33.64
CA THR A 214 -9.45 10.30 34.17
C THR A 214 -10.63 9.98 35.08
N LEU A 215 -11.46 8.99 34.72
CA LEU A 215 -12.60 8.57 35.52
C LEU A 215 -12.17 7.90 36.84
N ALA A 216 -11.17 7.01 36.82
CA ALA A 216 -10.64 6.40 38.05
C ALA A 216 -10.06 7.46 39.00
N SER A 217 -9.45 8.51 38.46
CA SER A 217 -8.98 9.67 39.23
C SER A 217 -10.14 10.49 39.78
N TYR A 218 -11.20 10.68 38.99
CA TYR A 218 -12.39 11.45 39.37
C TYR A 218 -13.14 10.80 40.53
N LEU A 219 -13.36 9.49 40.45
CA LEU A 219 -13.97 8.74 41.54
C LEU A 219 -13.16 8.89 42.83
N LYS A 220 -11.83 8.87 42.75
CA LYS A 220 -10.98 9.03 43.94
C LYS A 220 -11.02 10.44 44.52
N GLU A 221 -10.97 11.47 43.69
CA GLU A 221 -10.97 12.87 44.12
C GLU A 221 -12.28 13.26 44.83
N HIS A 222 -13.40 12.66 44.42
CA HIS A 222 -14.72 12.89 45.01
C HIS A 222 -15.17 11.83 46.03
N ASN A 223 -14.28 10.91 46.45
CA ASN A 223 -14.58 9.81 47.39
C ASN A 223 -15.75 8.89 46.94
N LEU A 224 -15.91 8.70 45.64
CA LEU A 224 -16.87 7.78 45.04
C LEU A 224 -16.27 6.38 44.80
N ASP A 225 -14.97 6.20 45.04
CA ASP A 225 -14.25 4.94 44.85
C ASP A 225 -14.71 3.84 45.83
N GLU A 226 -15.37 4.18 46.94
CA GLU A 226 -16.03 3.21 47.83
C GLU A 226 -17.35 2.65 47.27
N LYS A 227 -17.92 3.28 46.24
CA LYS A 227 -19.22 2.95 45.62
C LYS A 227 -19.08 2.45 44.19
N PHE A 228 -18.07 2.92 43.47
CA PHE A 228 -17.83 2.58 42.08
C PHE A 228 -16.38 2.17 41.84
N PHE A 229 -16.16 1.38 40.80
CA PHE A 229 -14.82 1.08 40.29
C PHE A 229 -14.79 1.13 38.77
N VAL A 230 -13.69 1.62 38.20
CA VAL A 230 -13.47 1.53 36.75
C VAL A 230 -12.89 0.16 36.45
N ARG A 231 -13.57 -0.62 35.62
CA ARG A 231 -13.11 -1.97 35.26
C ARG A 231 -12.27 -1.95 34.00
N ILE A 232 -11.31 -2.88 33.92
CA ILE A 232 -10.37 -2.94 32.80
C ILE A 232 -10.93 -3.71 31.59
N ASP A 233 -11.99 -4.49 31.80
CA ASP A 233 -12.65 -5.33 30.80
C ASP A 233 -14.01 -4.76 30.37
N PHE A 234 -14.54 -5.25 29.24
CA PHE A 234 -15.80 -4.80 28.63
C PHE A 234 -15.84 -3.31 28.23
N ASN A 235 -14.67 -2.72 28.04
CA ASN A 235 -14.50 -1.42 27.38
C ASN A 235 -14.22 -1.66 25.91
N GLY A 236 -14.74 -0.82 25.02
CA GLY A 236 -14.54 -1.07 23.60
C GLY A 236 -15.10 -0.01 22.69
N ILE A 237 -15.03 -0.30 21.40
CA ILE A 237 -15.51 0.59 20.34
C ILE A 237 -16.64 -0.09 19.60
N PHE A 238 -17.76 0.61 19.45
CA PHE A 238 -18.88 0.19 18.63
C PHE A 238 -18.68 0.70 17.19
N PRO A 239 -18.39 -0.17 16.21
CA PRO A 239 -18.11 0.23 14.83
C PRO A 239 -19.37 0.58 14.04
N GLN A 240 -19.16 1.01 12.79
CA GLN A 240 -20.20 1.27 11.82
C GLN A 240 -20.91 -0.03 11.39
N TYR A 241 -22.21 -0.14 11.71
CA TYR A 241 -23.08 -1.21 11.24
C TYR A 241 -24.25 -0.70 10.37
N SER A 242 -24.82 -1.61 9.57
CA SER A 242 -26.03 -1.34 8.79
C SER A 242 -27.27 -1.24 9.67
N GLU A 243 -28.35 -0.64 9.16
CA GLU A 243 -29.62 -0.56 9.89
C GLU A 243 -30.16 -1.93 10.29
N ASP A 244 -29.97 -2.95 9.44
CA ASP A 244 -30.50 -4.29 9.69
C ASP A 244 -29.77 -4.97 10.86
N ILE A 245 -28.47 -4.71 11.03
CA ILE A 245 -27.71 -5.19 12.19
C ILE A 245 -28.10 -4.39 13.44
N LEU A 246 -28.24 -3.06 13.34
CA LEU A 246 -28.65 -2.26 14.51
C LEU A 246 -30.04 -2.67 15.04
N LYS A 247 -30.94 -3.11 14.17
CA LYS A 247 -32.26 -3.63 14.58
C LYS A 247 -32.21 -4.93 15.39
N THR A 248 -31.08 -5.66 15.39
CA THR A 248 -30.91 -6.86 16.23
C THR A 248 -30.48 -6.54 17.65
N LEU A 249 -30.24 -5.26 17.97
CA LEU A 249 -29.89 -4.81 19.31
C LEU A 249 -31.11 -4.88 20.23
N HIS A 250 -31.36 -6.02 20.87
CA HIS A 250 -32.47 -6.20 21.80
C HIS A 250 -32.06 -6.15 23.27
N SER A 251 -30.78 -6.36 23.55
CA SER A 251 -30.21 -6.41 24.90
C SER A 251 -28.80 -5.83 24.97
N LEU A 252 -28.32 -5.58 26.19
CA LEU A 252 -26.95 -5.15 26.45
C LEU A 252 -25.91 -6.21 26.02
N ASP A 253 -26.29 -7.48 26.01
CA ASP A 253 -25.45 -8.57 25.52
C ASP A 253 -25.24 -8.48 24.00
N ASP A 254 -26.32 -8.24 23.24
CA ASP A 254 -26.24 -8.02 21.78
C ASP A 254 -25.35 -6.82 21.45
N PHE A 255 -25.44 -5.76 22.26
CA PHE A 255 -24.61 -4.56 22.09
C PHE A 255 -23.11 -4.84 22.33
N LEU A 256 -22.79 -5.64 23.34
CA LEU A 256 -21.41 -6.02 23.63
C LEU A 256 -20.82 -6.99 22.61
N ASP A 257 -21.61 -7.91 22.09
CA ASP A 257 -21.18 -8.86 21.07
C ASP A 257 -20.83 -8.16 19.75
N LEU A 258 -21.44 -7.00 19.50
CA LEU A 258 -21.12 -6.10 18.38
C LEU A 258 -20.05 -5.04 18.72
N THR A 259 -19.52 -5.03 19.96
CA THR A 259 -18.48 -4.09 20.38
C THR A 259 -17.11 -4.74 20.27
N ILE A 260 -16.16 -4.08 19.60
CA ILE A 260 -14.76 -4.53 19.61
C ILE A 260 -14.12 -4.17 20.94
N GLN A 261 -13.82 -5.21 21.71
CA GLN A 261 -13.31 -5.09 23.06
C GLN A 261 -11.83 -4.66 23.09
N LEU A 262 -11.49 -3.80 24.05
CA LEU A 262 -10.15 -3.34 24.34
C LEU A 262 -9.28 -4.52 24.83
N HIS A 263 -8.18 -4.78 24.12
CA HIS A 263 -7.11 -5.64 24.63
C HIS A 263 -6.21 -4.86 25.60
N TRP A 264 -6.45 -5.02 26.89
CA TRP A 264 -5.81 -4.25 27.97
C TRP A 264 -4.28 -4.27 27.92
N GLU A 265 -3.64 -5.45 27.99
CA GLU A 265 -2.18 -5.58 28.17
C GLU A 265 -1.38 -4.80 27.12
N GLN A 266 -1.72 -4.98 25.83
CA GLN A 266 -0.99 -4.35 24.73
C GLN A 266 -1.26 -2.85 24.62
N THR A 267 -2.51 -2.43 24.84
CA THR A 267 -2.91 -1.03 24.64
C THR A 267 -2.49 -0.17 25.83
N HIS A 268 -2.60 -0.71 27.04
CA HIS A 268 -2.20 -0.03 28.27
C HIS A 268 -0.70 0.31 28.28
N GLN A 269 0.15 -0.59 27.82
CA GLN A 269 1.59 -0.32 27.70
C GLN A 269 1.88 0.84 26.74
N VAL A 270 1.19 0.89 25.59
CA VAL A 270 1.33 2.00 24.64
C VAL A 270 0.91 3.33 25.28
N PHE A 271 -0.21 3.34 26.01
CA PHE A 271 -0.67 4.54 26.73
C PHE A 271 0.35 5.00 27.79
N LEU A 272 0.85 4.08 28.61
CA LEU A 272 1.88 4.38 29.62
C LEU A 272 3.16 4.95 29.00
N ASP A 273 3.61 4.39 27.87
CA ASP A 273 4.78 4.88 27.15
C ASP A 273 4.57 6.32 26.66
N ILE A 274 3.37 6.67 26.19
CA ILE A 274 3.01 8.03 25.77
C ILE A 274 3.06 8.97 26.97
N ILE A 275 2.38 8.63 28.08
CA ILE A 275 2.36 9.44 29.30
C ILE A 275 3.78 9.62 29.87
N GLN A 276 4.59 8.57 29.89
CA GLN A 276 5.97 8.65 30.36
C GLN A 276 6.83 9.55 29.47
N LYS A 277 6.62 9.55 28.15
CA LYS A 277 7.30 10.48 27.23
C LYS A 277 6.89 11.93 27.48
N ILE A 278 5.60 12.20 27.69
CA ILE A 278 5.10 13.54 28.05
C ILE A 278 5.74 14.01 29.35
N LYS A 279 5.74 13.17 30.39
CA LYS A 279 6.37 13.46 31.68
C LYS A 279 7.87 13.73 31.54
N LYS A 280 8.59 12.95 30.73
CA LYS A 280 10.02 13.18 30.45
C LYS A 280 10.28 14.50 29.72
N LEU A 281 9.41 14.90 28.80
CA LEU A 281 9.51 16.21 28.13
C LEU A 281 9.28 17.34 29.15
N TRP A 282 8.21 17.23 29.95
CA TRP A 282 7.92 18.21 31.00
C TRP A 282 9.09 18.33 31.98
N LEU A 283 9.60 17.23 32.54
CA LEU A 283 10.69 17.25 33.52
C LEU A 283 11.95 17.95 33.01
N LYS A 284 12.20 17.96 31.70
CA LYS A 284 13.35 18.67 31.10
C LYS A 284 13.08 20.16 30.87
N ALA A 285 11.84 20.56 30.60
CA ALA A 285 11.45 21.94 30.27
C ALA A 285 11.82 22.99 31.36
N PRO A 286 11.97 24.28 31.05
CA PRO A 286 12.05 24.81 29.70
C PRO A 286 13.38 24.40 29.05
N ILE A 287 13.34 24.01 27.77
CA ILE A 287 14.52 23.65 26.96
C ILE A 287 14.48 24.39 25.62
N PRO A 288 15.62 24.62 24.96
CA PRO A 288 15.61 25.12 23.58
C PRO A 288 14.81 24.16 22.69
N ILE A 289 14.03 24.67 21.75
CA ILE A 289 13.15 23.82 20.94
C ILE A 289 14.02 22.77 20.22
N GLU A 290 15.16 23.20 19.65
CA GLU A 290 16.18 22.42 18.94
C GLU A 290 16.74 21.23 19.74
N SER A 291 16.63 21.24 21.08
CA SER A 291 16.98 20.08 21.91
C SER A 291 16.04 18.87 21.70
N THR A 292 14.85 19.12 21.13
CA THR A 292 13.95 18.06 20.65
C THR A 292 14.26 17.75 19.19
N PRO A 293 14.78 16.56 18.88
CA PRO A 293 15.25 16.25 17.54
C PRO A 293 14.09 16.22 16.55
N VAL A 294 14.36 16.73 15.35
CA VAL A 294 13.41 16.64 14.24
C VAL A 294 13.35 15.23 13.70
N ASN A 295 12.14 14.79 13.37
CA ASN A 295 11.89 13.52 12.70
C ASN A 295 11.03 13.77 11.46
N ILE A 296 11.70 14.00 10.33
CA ILE A 296 11.03 14.24 9.07
C ILE A 296 10.62 12.91 8.47
N GLN A 297 9.32 12.77 8.20
CA GLN A 297 8.72 11.56 7.63
C GLN A 297 7.59 11.93 6.67
N ALA A 298 7.14 10.96 5.88
CA ALA A 298 6.06 11.17 4.92
C ALA A 298 4.70 11.53 5.55
N SER A 299 4.49 11.33 6.86
CA SER A 299 3.28 11.81 7.55
C SER A 299 3.35 13.29 7.94
N CYS A 300 4.53 13.93 7.86
CA CYS A 300 4.73 15.33 8.25
C CYS A 300 3.95 16.35 7.40
N GLY A 301 3.30 15.96 6.30
CA GLY A 301 2.46 16.88 5.51
C GLY A 301 1.26 17.41 6.20
N TYR A 302 0.74 16.59 7.10
CA TYR A 302 -0.32 16.97 8.00
C TYR A 302 0.24 17.45 9.35
N CYS A 303 1.55 17.68 9.49
CA CYS A 303 2.13 18.36 10.64
C CYS A 303 2.06 19.89 10.46
N TYR A 304 1.58 20.62 11.46
CA TYR A 304 1.52 22.09 11.43
C TYR A 304 2.91 22.75 11.50
N PHE A 305 3.92 21.98 11.90
CA PHE A 305 5.27 22.45 12.23
C PHE A 305 6.35 22.03 11.21
N ILE A 306 5.94 21.56 10.02
CA ILE A 306 6.91 21.07 9.02
C ILE A 306 7.85 22.17 8.51
N GLU A 307 7.35 23.39 8.32
CA GLU A 307 8.21 24.52 7.91
C GLU A 307 9.22 24.88 9.00
N ASP A 308 8.81 24.87 10.27
CA ASP A 308 9.73 25.03 11.41
C ASP A 308 10.83 23.96 11.45
N CYS A 309 10.47 22.70 11.18
CA CYS A 309 11.44 21.61 11.14
C CYS A 309 12.44 21.78 9.98
N LYS A 310 11.99 22.23 8.79
CA LYS A 310 12.89 22.53 7.65
C LYS A 310 13.87 23.65 7.98
N LYS A 311 13.40 24.71 8.64
CA LYS A 311 14.26 25.81 9.12
C LYS A 311 15.30 25.34 10.13
N THR A 312 14.87 24.53 11.10
CA THR A 312 15.76 23.90 12.07
C THR A 312 16.85 23.06 11.39
N LEU A 313 16.56 22.49 10.22
CA LEU A 313 17.48 21.71 9.39
C LEU A 313 18.35 22.56 8.44
N GLY A 314 18.27 23.89 8.53
CA GLY A 314 19.15 24.82 7.81
C GLY A 314 18.68 25.17 6.39
N ILE A 315 17.41 24.93 6.03
CA ILE A 315 16.92 25.12 4.64
C ILE A 315 17.10 26.56 4.09
N ASP A 316 17.22 27.56 4.97
CA ASP A 316 17.41 28.96 4.59
C ASP A 316 18.86 29.29 4.16
N SER A 317 19.80 28.36 4.36
CA SER A 317 21.20 28.46 3.90
C SER A 317 21.39 27.82 2.52
N GLU A 318 22.62 27.74 2.00
CA GLU A 318 22.88 27.03 0.74
C GLU A 318 22.73 25.51 0.91
N PRO A 319 22.31 24.75 -0.13
CA PRO A 319 22.04 23.33 0.00
C PRO A 319 23.19 22.47 0.52
N CYS A 320 24.45 22.91 0.39
CA CYS A 320 25.60 22.21 0.95
C CYS A 320 25.60 22.19 2.48
N ASP A 321 25.04 23.22 3.13
CA ASP A 321 25.05 23.41 4.58
C ASP A 321 23.79 22.83 5.25
N TRP A 322 22.80 22.46 4.45
CA TRP A 322 21.59 21.79 4.92
C TRP A 322 21.94 20.48 5.63
N SER A 323 21.19 20.15 6.67
CA SER A 323 21.30 18.84 7.32
C SER A 323 21.00 17.70 6.35
N LEU A 324 21.75 16.60 6.47
CA LEU A 324 21.53 15.39 5.68
C LEU A 324 20.12 14.80 5.84
N GLN A 325 19.39 15.14 6.91
CA GLN A 325 18.03 14.68 7.14
C GLN A 325 17.02 15.25 6.14
N LEU A 326 17.39 16.29 5.37
CA LEU A 326 16.59 16.81 4.26
C LEU A 326 16.74 16.00 2.97
N ILE A 327 17.74 15.10 2.89
CA ILE A 327 17.92 14.20 1.74
C ILE A 327 16.69 13.28 1.64
N PRO A 328 16.05 13.20 0.47
CA PRO A 328 14.76 12.52 0.28
C PRO A 328 14.83 11.02 0.58
N TYR A 329 13.83 10.52 1.32
CA TYR A 329 13.67 9.15 1.80
C TYR A 329 14.81 8.62 2.69
N THR A 330 15.62 9.51 3.25
CA THR A 330 16.61 9.11 4.27
C THR A 330 15.85 8.73 5.54
N SER A 331 15.81 7.43 5.85
CA SER A 331 15.16 6.97 7.09
C SER A 331 15.93 7.49 8.31
N PHE A 332 15.25 7.61 9.45
CA PHE A 332 15.88 8.02 10.71
C PHE A 332 17.10 7.15 11.05
N SER A 333 17.03 5.84 10.82
CA SER A 333 18.14 4.90 11.03
C SER A 333 19.37 5.24 10.17
N ILE A 334 19.16 5.48 8.87
CA ILE A 334 20.23 5.83 7.93
C ILE A 334 20.86 7.18 8.30
N ALA A 335 20.02 8.16 8.66
CA ALA A 335 20.50 9.45 9.12
C ALA A 335 21.36 9.34 10.39
N GLN A 336 20.95 8.54 11.38
CA GLN A 336 21.73 8.32 12.60
C GLN A 336 23.06 7.60 12.33
N GLN A 337 23.08 6.61 11.43
CA GLN A 337 24.33 5.95 11.02
C GLN A 337 25.30 6.95 10.38
N LEU A 338 24.83 7.78 9.45
CA LEU A 338 25.63 8.84 8.84
C LEU A 338 26.14 9.86 9.87
N LEU A 339 25.29 10.30 10.78
CA LEU A 339 25.67 11.21 11.88
C LEU A 339 26.77 10.59 12.77
N SER A 340 26.68 9.29 13.08
CA SER A 340 27.69 8.58 13.86
C SER A 340 29.04 8.47 13.14
N LEU A 341 29.02 8.46 11.80
CA LEU A 341 30.21 8.49 10.94
C LEU A 341 30.73 9.91 10.67
N GLY A 342 30.14 10.93 11.30
CA GLY A 342 30.59 12.32 11.21
C GLY A 342 29.97 13.12 10.05
N PHE A 343 29.07 12.54 9.26
CA PHE A 343 28.33 13.27 8.22
C PHE A 343 27.21 14.06 8.88
N LYS A 344 27.18 15.38 8.72
CA LYS A 344 26.13 16.25 9.27
C LYS A 344 25.32 16.92 8.18
N THR A 345 25.98 17.30 7.08
CA THR A 345 25.37 18.09 6.02
C THR A 345 25.25 17.32 4.71
N ILE A 346 24.49 17.87 3.77
CA ILE A 346 24.42 17.38 2.39
C ILE A 346 25.79 17.51 1.71
N GLY A 347 26.55 18.56 2.01
CA GLY A 347 27.92 18.75 1.53
C GLY A 347 28.85 17.61 1.96
N ASP A 348 28.77 17.20 3.23
CA ASP A 348 29.56 16.08 3.76
C ASP A 348 29.28 14.80 2.97
N VAL A 349 28.00 14.52 2.71
CA VAL A 349 27.57 13.35 1.93
C VAL A 349 28.11 13.44 0.51
N SER A 350 27.92 14.56 -0.18
CA SER A 350 28.37 14.70 -1.57
C SER A 350 29.89 14.54 -1.72
N ALA A 351 30.68 15.06 -0.77
CA ALA A 351 32.14 15.04 -0.82
C ALA A 351 32.73 13.70 -0.37
N ASN A 352 32.19 13.11 0.70
CA ASN A 352 32.91 12.07 1.46
C ASN A 352 32.20 10.72 1.51
N ILE A 353 30.97 10.56 0.98
CA ILE A 353 30.21 9.29 1.10
C ILE A 353 30.96 8.08 0.50
N GLY A 354 31.79 8.30 -0.53
CA GLY A 354 32.61 7.25 -1.14
C GLY A 354 33.78 6.77 -0.27
N SER A 355 34.09 7.46 0.83
CA SER A 355 35.14 7.05 1.78
C SER A 355 34.65 6.01 2.80
N ILE A 356 33.34 5.78 2.89
CA ILE A 356 32.75 4.81 3.80
C ILE A 356 33.19 3.41 3.37
N LYS A 357 33.96 2.74 4.23
CA LYS A 357 34.38 1.36 4.01
C LYS A 357 33.22 0.42 4.35
N ILE A 358 32.81 -0.38 3.38
CA ILE A 358 31.81 -1.43 3.56
C ILE A 358 32.43 -2.52 4.47
N GLY A 359 31.84 -2.71 5.64
CA GLY A 359 32.24 -3.75 6.59
C GLY A 359 31.84 -5.16 6.15
N ASN A 360 32.24 -6.16 6.93
CA ASN A 360 31.84 -7.55 6.70
C ASN A 360 30.40 -7.86 7.16
N THR A 361 29.74 -6.96 7.88
CA THR A 361 28.34 -7.14 8.31
C THR A 361 27.47 -6.24 7.44
N PRO A 362 26.43 -6.76 6.76
CA PRO A 362 25.54 -5.92 5.96
C PRO A 362 24.84 -4.89 6.83
N GLU A 363 25.05 -3.60 6.55
CA GLU A 363 24.31 -2.50 7.17
C GLU A 363 23.31 -1.92 6.16
N PRO A 364 22.11 -1.48 6.61
CA PRO A 364 21.13 -0.84 5.73
C PRO A 364 21.70 0.36 4.94
N LEU A 365 22.68 1.07 5.49
CA LEU A 365 23.35 2.21 4.86
C LEU A 365 24.06 1.83 3.56
N TYR A 366 24.66 0.64 3.47
CA TYR A 366 25.54 0.28 2.35
C TYR A 366 24.80 0.26 1.00
N ALA A 367 23.55 -0.22 0.99
CA ALA A 367 22.72 -0.23 -0.20
C ALA A 367 22.30 1.18 -0.67
N GLU A 368 22.32 2.16 0.22
CA GLU A 368 21.91 3.54 -0.05
C GLU A 368 23.06 4.44 -0.50
N LEU A 369 24.33 4.05 -0.29
CA LEU A 369 25.50 4.91 -0.55
C LEU A 369 25.53 5.52 -1.96
N PRO A 370 25.36 4.74 -3.06
CA PRO A 370 25.41 5.31 -4.41
C PRO A 370 24.28 6.33 -4.62
N LEU A 371 23.10 6.04 -4.07
CA LEU A 371 21.91 6.86 -4.22
C LEU A 371 21.96 8.14 -3.39
N LEU A 372 22.47 8.06 -2.15
CA LEU A 372 22.68 9.22 -1.30
C LEU A 372 23.60 10.24 -1.96
N LYS A 373 24.65 9.78 -2.65
CA LYS A 373 25.53 10.65 -3.45
C LYS A 373 24.78 11.38 -4.56
N LEU A 374 24.00 10.66 -5.36
CA LEU A 374 23.21 11.25 -6.45
C LEU A 374 22.18 12.26 -5.94
N LYS A 375 21.49 11.93 -4.83
CA LYS A 375 20.51 12.80 -4.18
C LYS A 375 21.16 14.07 -3.64
N ALA A 376 22.30 13.95 -2.97
CA ALA A 376 23.05 15.10 -2.44
C ALA A 376 23.52 16.03 -3.57
N LEU A 377 24.12 15.47 -4.62
CA LEU A 377 24.55 16.23 -5.80
C LEU A 377 23.38 16.93 -6.49
N ALA A 378 22.21 16.29 -6.57
CA ALA A 378 21.03 16.91 -7.17
C ALA A 378 20.54 18.12 -6.38
N LEU A 379 20.56 18.04 -5.05
CA LEU A 379 20.19 19.15 -4.16
C LEU A 379 21.17 20.31 -4.27
N ILE A 380 22.48 20.05 -4.23
CA ILE A 380 23.54 21.06 -4.36
C ILE A 380 23.45 21.76 -5.72
N ASN A 381 23.32 20.99 -6.80
CA ASN A 381 23.31 21.54 -8.16
C ASN A 381 21.93 22.09 -8.59
N LYS A 382 20.90 21.92 -7.76
CA LYS A 382 19.50 22.32 -8.05
C LYS A 382 18.98 21.78 -9.39
N GLN A 383 19.44 20.59 -9.80
CA GLN A 383 19.09 19.95 -11.07
C GLN A 383 19.04 18.42 -10.95
N VAL A 384 18.45 17.76 -11.95
CA VAL A 384 18.40 16.29 -12.01
C VAL A 384 19.79 15.73 -12.32
N VAL A 385 20.22 14.73 -11.55
CA VAL A 385 21.49 14.02 -11.74
C VAL A 385 21.18 12.58 -12.16
N ASN A 386 21.76 12.18 -13.30
CA ASN A 386 21.72 10.80 -13.78
C ASN A 386 23.02 10.09 -13.42
N PRO A 387 22.98 8.77 -13.14
CA PRO A 387 24.20 7.97 -12.96
C PRO A 387 24.98 7.87 -14.27
N GLN A 388 26.28 7.59 -14.18
CA GLN A 388 27.10 7.36 -15.37
C GLN A 388 26.76 6.02 -16.05
N GLN A 389 27.12 5.87 -17.32
CA GLN A 389 26.92 4.62 -18.04
C GLN A 389 27.76 3.50 -17.41
N GLY A 390 27.13 2.37 -17.06
CA GLY A 390 27.77 1.23 -16.40
C GLY A 390 27.71 1.28 -14.87
N GLU A 391 27.48 2.45 -14.27
CA GLU A 391 27.45 2.60 -12.80
C GLU A 391 26.22 1.91 -12.17
N ILE A 392 25.06 2.01 -12.83
CA ILE A 392 23.81 1.42 -12.36
C ILE A 392 23.08 0.75 -13.52
N HIS A 393 22.52 -0.43 -13.25
CA HIS A 393 21.54 -1.09 -14.11
C HIS A 393 20.21 -1.29 -13.37
N THR A 394 19.11 -0.97 -14.04
CA THR A 394 17.77 -1.05 -13.45
C THR A 394 16.77 -1.79 -14.33
N TYR A 395 15.82 -2.40 -13.62
CA TYR A 395 14.75 -3.21 -14.16
C TYR A 395 13.38 -2.78 -13.63
N SER A 396 13.32 -1.69 -12.85
CA SER A 396 12.10 -1.17 -12.20
C SER A 396 11.03 -0.70 -13.21
N ILE A 397 11.46 -0.30 -14.41
CA ILE A 397 10.57 0.00 -15.56
C ILE A 397 11.15 -0.63 -16.83
N PRO A 398 10.31 -0.97 -17.83
CA PRO A 398 10.80 -1.56 -19.06
C PRO A 398 11.47 -0.50 -19.95
N ARG A 399 12.46 -0.91 -20.74
CA ARG A 399 13.19 0.00 -21.65
C ARG A 399 12.30 0.61 -22.73
N PHE A 400 11.32 -0.16 -23.20
CA PHE A 400 10.36 0.27 -24.22
C PHE A 400 8.96 -0.21 -23.87
N THR A 401 7.97 0.59 -24.24
CA THR A 401 6.56 0.25 -24.05
C THR A 401 5.78 0.63 -25.29
N THR A 402 4.97 -0.31 -25.79
CA THR A 402 4.08 -0.07 -26.94
C THR A 402 2.67 0.31 -26.51
N ILE A 403 2.15 -0.32 -25.45
CA ILE A 403 0.84 -0.04 -24.87
C ILE A 403 1.05 0.17 -23.37
N SER A 404 0.71 1.37 -22.91
CA SER A 404 0.77 1.74 -21.50
C SER A 404 -0.62 2.11 -20.98
N ILE A 405 -0.97 1.57 -19.82
CA ILE A 405 -2.12 1.98 -19.02
C ILE A 405 -1.58 2.59 -17.74
N THR A 406 -1.59 3.92 -17.63
CA THR A 406 -1.25 4.61 -16.39
C THR A 406 -2.50 4.79 -15.56
N PHE A 407 -2.49 4.41 -14.29
CA PHE A 407 -3.63 4.57 -13.40
C PHE A 407 -3.27 5.33 -12.11
N ALA A 408 -4.28 5.91 -11.48
CA ALA A 408 -4.17 6.52 -10.14
C ALA A 408 -5.45 6.26 -9.36
N ILE A 409 -5.29 5.91 -8.08
CA ILE A 409 -6.37 5.59 -7.14
C ILE A 409 -6.14 6.42 -5.88
N GLU A 410 -7.01 7.39 -5.63
CA GLU A 410 -6.93 8.26 -4.46
C GLU A 410 -7.91 7.77 -3.38
N LYS A 411 -7.37 7.63 -2.16
CA LYS A 411 -8.07 7.12 -0.98
C LYS A 411 -8.15 8.22 0.07
N ASP A 412 -9.30 8.29 0.73
CA ASP A 412 -9.46 8.99 1.99
C ASP A 412 -8.89 8.10 3.12
N PRO A 413 -7.84 8.53 3.84
CA PRO A 413 -7.24 7.74 4.90
C PRO A 413 -8.11 7.62 6.16
N VAL A 414 -9.17 8.43 6.30
CA VAL A 414 -10.02 8.41 7.50
C VAL A 414 -11.09 7.31 7.42
N ASN A 415 -11.90 7.31 6.36
CA ASN A 415 -12.96 6.31 6.15
C ASN A 415 -12.52 5.19 5.22
N GLU A 416 -11.23 5.14 4.87
CA GLU A 416 -10.65 4.08 4.05
C GLU A 416 -11.18 4.00 2.60
N ARG A 417 -12.00 4.97 2.18
CA ARG A 417 -12.73 4.91 0.89
C ARG A 417 -11.91 5.43 -0.26
N VAL A 418 -12.02 4.75 -1.39
CA VAL A 418 -11.51 5.31 -2.65
C VAL A 418 -12.51 6.32 -3.16
N TYR A 419 -12.07 7.56 -3.28
CA TYR A 419 -12.93 8.65 -3.75
C TYR A 419 -12.63 9.07 -5.19
N ALA A 420 -11.49 8.66 -5.76
CA ALA A 420 -11.17 8.93 -7.14
C ALA A 420 -10.35 7.82 -7.81
N ALA A 421 -10.66 7.56 -9.08
CA ALA A 421 -9.92 6.63 -9.92
C ALA A 421 -9.71 7.21 -11.33
N GLY A 422 -8.53 7.02 -11.89
CA GLY A 422 -8.16 7.48 -13.23
C GLY A 422 -7.38 6.44 -14.02
N PHE A 423 -7.60 6.39 -15.33
CA PHE A 423 -6.92 5.52 -16.28
C PHE A 423 -6.58 6.28 -17.55
N TYR A 424 -5.32 6.17 -17.98
CA TYR A 424 -4.77 6.79 -19.16
C TYR A 424 -4.10 5.72 -20.03
N VAL A 425 -4.68 5.47 -21.19
CA VAL A 425 -4.11 4.53 -22.17
C VAL A 425 -3.35 5.32 -23.21
N ASP A 426 -2.17 4.84 -23.54
CA ASP A 426 -1.28 5.43 -24.53
C ASP A 426 -0.61 4.32 -25.32
N MET A 427 -0.90 4.29 -26.62
CA MET A 427 -0.34 3.31 -27.55
C MET A 427 0.49 4.00 -28.61
N VAL A 428 1.77 3.68 -28.65
CA VAL A 428 2.73 4.23 -29.61
C VAL A 428 3.70 3.13 -30.00
N VAL A 429 3.91 2.97 -31.31
CA VAL A 429 4.90 2.04 -31.85
C VAL A 429 5.92 2.82 -32.68
N SER A 430 7.20 2.54 -32.45
CA SER A 430 8.28 3.09 -33.26
C SER A 430 8.16 2.63 -34.71
N GLY A 431 8.38 3.52 -35.66
CA GLY A 431 8.42 3.16 -37.09
C GLY A 431 9.54 2.17 -37.45
N LYS A 432 10.56 2.02 -36.58
CA LYS A 432 11.63 1.01 -36.73
C LYS A 432 11.23 -0.38 -36.23
N SER A 433 10.07 -0.52 -35.59
CA SER A 433 9.57 -1.81 -35.11
C SER A 433 9.12 -2.68 -36.29
N PRO A 434 9.39 -4.01 -36.29
CA PRO A 434 8.94 -4.93 -37.35
C PRO A 434 7.43 -4.84 -37.64
N PHE A 435 6.61 -4.64 -36.61
CA PHE A 435 5.15 -4.54 -36.72
C PHE A 435 4.63 -3.09 -36.84
N GLY A 436 5.51 -2.09 -37.01
CA GLY A 436 5.13 -0.68 -37.05
C GLY A 436 4.21 -0.31 -38.23
N GLY A 437 4.43 -0.92 -39.41
CA GLY A 437 3.57 -0.74 -40.58
C GLY A 437 2.15 -1.26 -40.36
N ILE A 438 2.03 -2.48 -39.81
CA ILE A 438 0.75 -3.12 -39.46
C ILE A 438 0.00 -2.26 -38.43
N PHE A 439 0.69 -1.78 -37.40
CA PHE A 439 0.11 -0.90 -36.38
C PHE A 439 -0.48 0.39 -36.98
N ASN A 440 0.26 1.08 -37.86
CA ASN A 440 -0.22 2.30 -38.51
C ASN A 440 -1.45 2.04 -39.40
N ASN A 441 -1.43 0.96 -40.19
CA ASN A 441 -2.53 0.60 -41.07
C ASN A 441 -3.79 0.17 -40.28
N TRP A 442 -3.61 -0.61 -39.20
CA TRP A 442 -4.69 -1.01 -38.30
C TRP A 442 -5.48 0.21 -37.80
N TRP A 443 -4.80 1.20 -37.23
CA TRP A 443 -5.46 2.38 -36.68
C TRP A 443 -6.01 3.33 -37.75
N LYS A 444 -5.39 3.38 -38.94
CA LYS A 444 -5.96 4.09 -40.09
C LYS A 444 -7.31 3.50 -40.49
N ILE A 445 -7.42 2.17 -40.57
CA ILE A 445 -8.66 1.47 -40.92
C ILE A 445 -9.74 1.69 -39.86
N TRP A 446 -9.39 1.61 -38.57
CA TRP A 446 -10.34 1.87 -37.49
C TRP A 446 -10.82 3.32 -37.45
N LYS A 447 -9.93 4.30 -37.68
CA LYS A 447 -10.32 5.72 -37.76
C LYS A 447 -11.27 5.98 -38.92
N ASP A 448 -10.99 5.43 -40.10
CA ASP A 448 -11.87 5.48 -41.28
C ASP A 448 -13.22 4.78 -41.01
N GLY A 449 -13.19 3.59 -40.40
CA GLY A 449 -14.39 2.84 -40.02
C GLY A 449 -15.29 3.56 -39.03
N LEU A 450 -14.72 4.25 -38.03
CA LEU A 450 -15.45 5.05 -37.06
C LEU A 450 -16.02 6.33 -37.69
N ASN A 451 -15.23 7.06 -38.46
CA ASN A 451 -15.65 8.33 -39.07
C ASN A 451 -16.75 8.14 -40.13
N SER A 452 -16.69 7.07 -40.90
CA SER A 452 -17.68 6.75 -41.95
C SER A 452 -18.73 5.72 -41.52
N ASN A 453 -18.75 5.33 -40.25
CA ASN A 453 -19.68 4.33 -39.67
C ASN A 453 -19.82 3.05 -40.51
N LYS A 454 -18.69 2.49 -40.98
CA LYS A 454 -18.66 1.32 -41.89
C LYS A 454 -19.16 0.05 -41.20
N LYS A 455 -19.73 -0.88 -41.99
CA LYS A 455 -20.18 -2.18 -41.47
C LYS A 455 -18.97 -3.04 -41.02
N PRO A 456 -19.11 -3.86 -39.96
CA PRO A 456 -18.03 -4.71 -39.46
C PRO A 456 -17.37 -5.60 -40.53
N LYS A 457 -18.15 -6.17 -41.46
CA LYS A 457 -17.63 -6.99 -42.57
C LYS A 457 -16.67 -6.23 -43.49
N GLU A 458 -16.94 -4.95 -43.77
CA GLU A 458 -16.07 -4.11 -44.61
C GLU A 458 -14.76 -3.79 -43.89
N ILE A 459 -14.84 -3.51 -42.58
CA ILE A 459 -13.67 -3.28 -41.74
C ILE A 459 -12.80 -4.54 -41.69
N GLN A 460 -13.42 -5.70 -41.46
CA GLN A 460 -12.76 -7.01 -41.43
C GLN A 460 -11.98 -7.27 -42.72
N ALA A 461 -12.62 -7.08 -43.88
CA ALA A 461 -12.00 -7.31 -45.18
C ALA A 461 -10.77 -6.42 -45.40
N LYS A 462 -10.76 -5.19 -44.88
CA LYS A 462 -9.59 -4.29 -44.95
C LYS A 462 -8.49 -4.70 -43.97
N LEU A 463 -8.85 -5.08 -42.74
CA LEU A 463 -7.89 -5.50 -41.72
C LEU A 463 -7.14 -6.75 -42.18
N ASN A 464 -7.86 -7.79 -42.62
CA ASN A 464 -7.28 -9.09 -42.99
C ASN A 464 -6.35 -9.05 -44.21
N LYS A 465 -6.30 -7.95 -44.97
CA LYS A 465 -5.29 -7.74 -46.04
C LYS A 465 -3.87 -7.56 -45.49
N ASN A 466 -3.72 -7.15 -44.23
CA ASN A 466 -2.44 -6.74 -43.66
C ASN A 466 -2.06 -7.56 -42.41
N LEU A 467 -2.89 -8.51 -41.98
CA LEU A 467 -2.68 -9.32 -40.80
C LEU A 467 -2.19 -10.71 -41.19
N ILE A 468 -1.21 -11.23 -40.45
CA ILE A 468 -0.76 -12.62 -40.60
C ILE A 468 -1.84 -13.59 -40.10
N ARG A 469 -2.59 -13.19 -39.06
CA ARG A 469 -3.70 -13.96 -38.50
C ARG A 469 -5.01 -13.29 -38.91
N PRO A 470 -5.91 -13.99 -39.62
CA PRO A 470 -7.20 -13.43 -39.97
C PRO A 470 -8.01 -13.14 -38.70
N LEU A 471 -8.54 -11.93 -38.62
CA LEU A 471 -9.42 -11.49 -37.54
C LEU A 471 -10.85 -11.97 -37.83
N PRO A 472 -11.46 -12.78 -36.93
CA PRO A 472 -12.85 -13.21 -37.06
C PRO A 472 -13.84 -12.04 -37.01
N LEU A 473 -15.01 -12.21 -37.62
CA LEU A 473 -16.02 -11.13 -37.68
C LEU A 473 -16.51 -10.74 -36.27
N VAL A 474 -16.71 -11.73 -35.40
CA VAL A 474 -17.12 -11.52 -34.00
C VAL A 474 -16.13 -10.63 -33.25
N GLU A 475 -14.83 -10.83 -33.46
CA GLU A 475 -13.78 -10.01 -32.84
C GLU A 475 -13.78 -8.57 -33.40
N VAL A 476 -14.07 -8.38 -34.69
CA VAL A 476 -14.26 -7.04 -35.28
C VAL A 476 -15.46 -6.33 -34.69
N GLU A 477 -16.59 -7.02 -34.56
CA GLU A 477 -17.82 -6.49 -33.96
C GLU A 477 -17.58 -6.08 -32.50
N GLN A 478 -16.91 -6.94 -31.74
CA GLN A 478 -16.56 -6.71 -30.34
C GLN A 478 -15.58 -5.53 -30.18
N PHE A 479 -14.53 -5.47 -31.01
CA PHE A 479 -13.58 -4.35 -30.97
C PHE A 479 -14.24 -3.03 -31.34
N LEU A 480 -15.10 -3.01 -32.37
CA LEU A 480 -15.88 -1.83 -32.75
C LEU A 480 -16.81 -1.39 -31.61
N TYR A 481 -17.47 -2.34 -30.94
CA TYR A 481 -18.29 -2.07 -29.76
C TYR A 481 -17.48 -1.42 -28.64
N PHE A 482 -16.28 -1.93 -28.33
CA PHE A 482 -15.41 -1.33 -27.33
C PHE A 482 -14.95 0.07 -27.70
N LEU A 483 -14.54 0.31 -28.95
CA LEU A 483 -14.18 1.64 -29.45
C LEU A 483 -15.35 2.63 -29.28
N LYS A 484 -16.57 2.25 -29.65
CA LYS A 484 -17.77 3.08 -29.49
C LYS A 484 -18.11 3.34 -28.02
N LYS A 485 -17.90 2.36 -27.13
CA LYS A 485 -18.12 2.47 -25.68
C LYS A 485 -17.11 3.39 -24.99
N LEU A 486 -15.89 3.45 -25.51
CA LEU A 486 -14.79 4.30 -25.04
C LEU A 486 -14.81 5.67 -25.75
N LYS A 487 -15.90 6.43 -25.59
CA LYS A 487 -16.17 7.71 -26.29
C LYS A 487 -15.03 8.74 -26.31
N THR A 488 -14.08 8.67 -25.38
CA THR A 488 -12.93 9.60 -25.26
C THR A 488 -11.63 9.05 -25.88
N ILE A 489 -11.69 7.96 -26.67
CA ILE A 489 -10.53 7.47 -27.41
C ILE A 489 -10.19 8.43 -28.55
N ILE A 490 -8.92 8.77 -28.67
CA ILE A 490 -8.40 9.68 -29.68
C ILE A 490 -7.36 8.92 -30.50
N ILE A 491 -7.55 8.90 -31.82
CA ILE A 491 -6.65 8.25 -32.78
C ILE A 491 -5.95 9.32 -33.59
N TYR A 492 -4.69 9.58 -33.27
CA TYR A 492 -3.81 10.42 -34.05
C TYR A 492 -3.01 9.56 -35.01
N LEU A 493 -3.10 9.84 -36.32
CA LEU A 493 -2.29 9.16 -37.32
C LEU A 493 -1.00 9.94 -37.59
N LYS A 494 0.04 9.21 -37.99
CA LYS A 494 1.23 9.84 -38.57
C LYS A 494 0.82 10.74 -39.74
N GLY A 495 1.29 11.98 -39.74
CA GLY A 495 0.95 13.01 -40.73
C GLY A 495 -0.22 13.93 -40.34
N ASP A 496 -1.05 13.56 -39.36
CA ASP A 496 -2.11 14.45 -38.85
C ASP A 496 -1.49 15.75 -38.30
N LYS A 497 -2.13 16.90 -38.55
CA LYS A 497 -1.67 18.19 -38.01
C LYS A 497 -1.97 18.29 -36.51
N THR A 498 -1.00 18.76 -35.74
CA THR A 498 -1.17 19.14 -34.32
C THR A 498 -1.89 20.48 -34.20
N LYS A 499 -2.25 20.89 -32.97
CA LYS A 499 -2.83 22.23 -32.71
C LYS A 499 -1.92 23.38 -33.16
N SER A 500 -0.61 23.17 -33.20
CA SER A 500 0.38 24.13 -33.70
C SER A 500 0.65 23.99 -35.21
N GLY A 501 -0.12 23.18 -35.93
CA GLY A 501 0.01 22.98 -37.38
C GLY A 501 1.11 22.00 -37.80
N GLN A 502 1.99 21.57 -36.89
CA GLN A 502 3.07 20.62 -37.21
C GLN A 502 2.52 19.20 -37.45
N PRO A 503 3.03 18.47 -38.46
CA PRO A 503 2.61 17.10 -38.72
C PRO A 503 3.12 16.14 -37.64
N ARG A 504 2.27 15.22 -37.19
CA ARG A 504 2.63 14.20 -36.22
C ARG A 504 3.61 13.19 -36.82
N LYS A 505 4.70 12.92 -36.08
CA LYS A 505 5.75 11.98 -36.50
C LYS A 505 5.35 10.52 -36.37
N THR A 506 4.44 10.20 -35.46
CA THR A 506 4.01 8.84 -35.12
C THR A 506 2.49 8.75 -34.97
N THR A 507 1.96 7.56 -35.21
CA THR A 507 0.58 7.22 -34.84
C THR A 507 0.52 7.01 -33.33
N GLU A 508 -0.46 7.64 -32.68
CA GLU A 508 -0.62 7.67 -31.22
C GLU A 508 -2.11 7.53 -30.86
N ILE A 509 -2.41 6.56 -29.99
CA ILE A 509 -3.77 6.29 -29.54
C ILE A 509 -3.85 6.58 -28.06
N ILE A 510 -4.75 7.48 -27.70
CA ILE A 510 -4.90 7.95 -26.32
C ILE A 510 -6.33 7.68 -25.86
N TYR A 511 -6.50 7.07 -24.70
CA TYR A 511 -7.78 7.01 -24.00
C TYR A 511 -7.65 7.55 -22.59
N GLN A 512 -8.70 8.21 -22.12
CA GLN A 512 -8.68 8.98 -20.90
C GLN A 512 -9.99 8.82 -20.15
N PHE A 513 -9.88 8.37 -18.91
CA PHE A 513 -11.01 8.17 -18.03
C PHE A 513 -10.64 8.54 -16.61
N ALA A 514 -11.55 9.25 -15.94
CA ALA A 514 -11.47 9.50 -14.52
C ALA A 514 -12.89 9.57 -13.97
N ILE A 515 -13.06 9.08 -12.75
CA ILE A 515 -14.33 9.05 -12.03
C ILE A 515 -14.09 9.44 -10.58
N ILE A 516 -15.03 10.21 -10.04
CA ILE A 516 -15.08 10.63 -8.64
C ILE A 516 -16.28 9.95 -8.00
N ASN A 517 -16.07 9.35 -6.82
CA ASN A 517 -17.10 8.75 -6.00
C ASN A 517 -18.06 9.85 -5.55
N LYS A 518 -19.36 9.59 -5.69
CA LYS A 518 -20.41 10.59 -5.47
C LYS A 518 -20.76 10.77 -4.00
N GLY A 519 -20.37 9.84 -3.16
CA GLY A 519 -20.61 9.92 -1.73
C GLY A 519 -19.82 8.89 -0.95
N HIS A 520 -20.15 8.81 0.33
CA HIS A 520 -19.37 8.19 1.39
C HIS A 520 -20.09 6.96 1.97
N THR A 521 -21.16 6.50 1.33
CA THR A 521 -21.88 5.29 1.76
C THR A 521 -21.31 4.04 1.10
N ASN A 522 -21.58 2.86 1.70
CA ASN A 522 -21.16 1.57 1.14
C ASN A 522 -21.76 1.33 -0.25
N GLU A 523 -23.04 1.66 -0.45
CA GLU A 523 -23.69 1.48 -1.74
C GLU A 523 -23.04 2.31 -2.86
N GLU A 524 -22.66 3.55 -2.56
CA GLU A 524 -21.97 4.42 -3.52
C GLU A 524 -20.59 3.90 -3.86
N GLU A 525 -19.83 3.39 -2.88
CA GLU A 525 -18.53 2.76 -3.12
C GLU A 525 -18.64 1.45 -3.91
N ILE A 526 -19.66 0.62 -3.65
CA ILE A 526 -19.96 -0.59 -4.43
C ILE A 526 -20.23 -0.20 -5.89
N ASN A 527 -21.12 0.78 -6.12
CA ASN A 527 -21.46 1.26 -7.46
C ASN A 527 -20.25 1.84 -8.19
N PHE A 528 -19.42 2.61 -7.47
CA PHE A 528 -18.16 3.15 -7.97
C PHE A 528 -17.18 2.05 -8.37
N THR A 529 -17.01 1.03 -7.52
CA THR A 529 -16.14 -0.14 -7.74
C THR A 529 -16.58 -0.95 -8.96
N LYS A 530 -17.89 -1.28 -9.05
CA LYS A 530 -18.46 -1.97 -10.22
C LYS A 530 -18.23 -1.18 -11.51
N HIS A 531 -18.35 0.15 -11.46
CA HIS A 531 -18.09 0.99 -12.63
C HIS A 531 -16.62 0.93 -13.07
N ILE A 532 -15.68 0.96 -12.12
CA ILE A 532 -14.24 0.84 -12.40
C ILE A 532 -13.92 -0.51 -13.04
N ILE A 533 -14.43 -1.62 -12.47
CA ILE A 533 -14.20 -2.98 -13.01
C ILE A 533 -14.70 -3.06 -14.45
N LYS A 534 -15.94 -2.59 -14.73
CA LYS A 534 -16.51 -2.59 -16.09
C LYS A 534 -15.67 -1.76 -17.06
N LYS A 535 -15.16 -0.61 -16.63
CA LYS A 535 -14.31 0.25 -17.46
C LYS A 535 -12.94 -0.36 -17.72
N LEU A 536 -12.29 -0.87 -16.68
CA LEU A 536 -10.97 -1.47 -16.77
C LEU A 536 -11.01 -2.71 -17.66
N TYR A 537 -12.00 -3.59 -17.50
CA TYR A 537 -12.24 -4.72 -18.40
C TYR A 537 -12.33 -4.29 -19.86
N THR A 538 -13.11 -3.24 -20.16
CA THR A 538 -13.25 -2.73 -21.53
C THR A 538 -11.91 -2.25 -22.11
N ILE A 539 -11.09 -1.57 -21.29
CA ILE A 539 -9.74 -1.13 -21.67
C ILE A 539 -8.83 -2.34 -21.96
N PHE A 540 -8.83 -3.33 -21.06
CA PHE A 540 -8.03 -4.54 -21.20
C PHE A 540 -8.42 -5.34 -22.43
N GLU A 541 -9.71 -5.53 -22.70
CA GLU A 541 -10.15 -6.25 -23.89
C GLU A 541 -9.77 -5.54 -25.19
N LEU A 542 -9.83 -4.21 -25.23
CA LEU A 542 -9.30 -3.44 -26.35
C LEU A 542 -7.78 -3.68 -26.52
N CYS A 543 -7.00 -3.59 -25.45
CA CYS A 543 -5.56 -3.82 -25.51
C CYS A 543 -5.22 -5.27 -25.92
N ASN A 544 -6.01 -6.22 -25.44
CA ASN A 544 -5.87 -7.65 -25.71
C ASN A 544 -6.03 -7.98 -27.20
N VAL A 545 -7.02 -7.40 -27.88
CA VAL A 545 -7.20 -7.58 -29.34
C VAL A 545 -6.00 -6.99 -30.09
N VAL A 546 -5.49 -5.84 -29.65
CA VAL A 546 -4.29 -5.21 -30.25
C VAL A 546 -3.05 -6.10 -30.08
N GLU A 547 -2.81 -6.68 -28.91
CA GLU A 547 -1.70 -7.63 -28.66
C GLU A 547 -1.82 -8.89 -29.53
N ASN A 548 -3.02 -9.42 -29.71
CA ASN A 548 -3.24 -10.72 -30.36
C ASN A 548 -3.07 -10.68 -31.89
N TYR A 549 -3.45 -9.57 -32.52
CA TYR A 549 -3.58 -9.48 -33.97
C TYR A 549 -2.52 -8.58 -34.63
N ILE A 550 -1.98 -7.58 -33.95
CA ILE A 550 -0.88 -6.76 -34.49
C ILE A 550 0.44 -7.50 -34.28
N VAL A 551 0.65 -8.57 -35.04
CA VAL A 551 1.82 -9.43 -34.91
C VAL A 551 2.55 -9.61 -36.24
N THR A 552 3.86 -9.83 -36.14
CA THR A 552 4.76 -10.23 -37.24
C THR A 552 5.43 -11.56 -36.91
N ASP A 553 5.86 -12.31 -37.92
CA ASP A 553 6.58 -13.57 -37.69
C ASP A 553 7.89 -13.32 -36.95
N GLY A 554 8.16 -14.19 -35.97
CA GLY A 554 9.39 -14.18 -35.21
C GLY A 554 10.53 -14.94 -35.88
N TYR A 555 11.74 -14.84 -35.32
CA TYR A 555 12.92 -15.53 -35.86
C TYR A 555 12.81 -17.07 -35.79
N LYS A 556 11.81 -17.61 -35.09
CA LYS A 556 11.51 -19.05 -35.02
C LYS A 556 10.07 -19.28 -35.47
N ALA A 557 9.84 -20.38 -36.19
CA ALA A 557 8.50 -20.81 -36.57
C ALA A 557 7.59 -20.91 -35.34
N GLY A 558 6.40 -20.31 -35.42
CA GLY A 558 5.41 -20.27 -34.33
C GLY A 558 5.69 -19.23 -33.23
N THR A 559 6.73 -18.41 -33.37
CA THR A 559 6.94 -17.23 -32.50
C THR A 559 6.47 -15.97 -33.21
N TYR A 560 5.91 -15.02 -32.47
CA TYR A 560 5.36 -13.78 -33.02
C TYR A 560 5.87 -12.57 -32.24
N TYR A 561 6.17 -11.49 -32.94
CA TYR A 561 6.51 -10.19 -32.35
C TYR A 561 5.35 -9.23 -32.54
N GLY A 562 4.87 -8.65 -31.44
CA GLY A 562 3.77 -7.69 -31.43
C GLY A 562 3.88 -6.71 -30.25
N PRO A 563 2.90 -5.81 -30.11
CA PRO A 563 2.84 -4.90 -28.97
C PRO A 563 2.52 -5.67 -27.69
N THR A 564 2.94 -5.12 -26.56
CA THR A 564 2.67 -5.64 -25.22
C THR A 564 2.08 -4.55 -24.33
N THR A 565 1.05 -4.89 -23.56
CA THR A 565 0.44 -4.01 -22.56
C THR A 565 1.20 -4.03 -21.26
N SER A 566 1.42 -2.86 -20.70
CA SER A 566 2.00 -2.64 -19.38
C SER A 566 1.20 -1.59 -18.62
N LEU A 567 1.19 -1.74 -17.31
CA LEU A 567 0.48 -0.92 -16.37
C LEU A 567 1.49 -0.12 -15.55
N PHE A 568 1.20 1.16 -15.36
CA PHE A 568 2.03 2.07 -14.58
C PHE A 568 1.21 2.76 -13.53
N TYR A 569 1.80 2.92 -12.35
CA TYR A 569 1.26 3.74 -11.28
C TYR A 569 2.42 4.51 -10.64
N TRP A 570 2.10 5.60 -9.95
CA TRP A 570 3.18 6.37 -9.32
C TRP A 570 3.78 5.61 -8.16
N SER A 571 2.98 5.19 -7.17
CA SER A 571 3.47 4.61 -5.90
C SER A 571 2.76 3.30 -5.56
N LYS A 572 3.42 2.34 -4.90
CA LYS A 572 2.79 1.07 -4.41
C LYS A 572 1.48 1.30 -3.65
N ARG A 573 1.38 2.40 -2.90
CA ARG A 573 0.13 2.82 -2.25
C ARG A 573 -1.10 2.89 -3.16
N GLN A 574 -0.96 3.28 -4.43
CA GLN A 574 -2.09 3.33 -5.38
C GLN A 574 -2.59 1.92 -5.72
N LEU A 575 -1.67 0.96 -5.83
CA LEU A 575 -2.00 -0.44 -6.04
C LEU A 575 -2.69 -1.01 -4.78
N ASN A 576 -2.16 -0.75 -3.59
CA ASN A 576 -2.77 -1.19 -2.33
C ASN A 576 -4.17 -0.59 -2.16
N ASN A 577 -4.35 0.71 -2.40
CA ASN A 577 -5.67 1.36 -2.37
C ASN A 577 -6.67 0.66 -3.31
N PHE A 578 -6.21 0.19 -4.47
CA PHE A 578 -7.06 -0.52 -5.41
C PHE A 578 -7.42 -1.91 -4.91
N GLN A 579 -6.43 -2.67 -4.42
CA GLN A 579 -6.60 -4.01 -3.85
C GLN A 579 -7.59 -3.98 -2.68
N SER A 580 -7.37 -3.09 -1.70
CA SER A 580 -8.24 -2.95 -0.53
C SER A 580 -9.68 -2.56 -0.90
N MET A 581 -9.87 -1.71 -1.92
CA MET A 581 -11.23 -1.40 -2.40
C MET A 581 -11.90 -2.62 -3.04
N LEU A 582 -11.17 -3.44 -3.80
CA LEU A 582 -11.71 -4.66 -4.40
C LEU A 582 -12.06 -5.71 -3.34
N GLU A 583 -11.25 -5.84 -2.29
CA GLU A 583 -11.45 -6.76 -1.16
C GLU A 583 -12.72 -6.44 -0.39
N ARG A 584 -12.84 -5.20 0.10
CA ARG A 584 -14.00 -4.77 0.89
C ARG A 584 -15.34 -4.91 0.14
N ASN A 585 -15.29 -4.84 -1.19
CA ASN A 585 -16.49 -4.93 -2.03
C ASN A 585 -16.65 -6.30 -2.70
N LEU A 586 -15.87 -7.31 -2.32
CA LEU A 586 -15.80 -8.61 -3.02
C LEU A 586 -17.14 -9.34 -3.04
N ASN A 587 -17.89 -9.36 -1.93
CA ASN A 587 -19.20 -10.01 -1.87
C ASN A 587 -20.16 -9.40 -2.91
N SER A 588 -20.27 -8.08 -2.94
CA SER A 588 -21.11 -7.37 -3.91
C SER A 588 -20.63 -7.49 -5.38
N ILE A 589 -19.35 -7.79 -5.59
CA ILE A 589 -18.79 -8.12 -6.91
C ILE A 589 -19.20 -9.53 -7.34
N ILE A 590 -19.14 -10.52 -6.43
CA ILE A 590 -19.49 -11.92 -6.68
C ILE A 590 -20.98 -12.08 -6.96
N ASP A 591 -21.82 -11.29 -6.29
CA ASP A 591 -23.29 -11.35 -6.45
C ASP A 591 -23.77 -10.86 -7.82
N ASP A 592 -22.97 -10.03 -8.50
CA ASP A 592 -23.27 -9.50 -9.83
C ASP A 592 -22.51 -10.29 -10.91
N ILE A 593 -23.19 -11.25 -11.54
CA ILE A 593 -22.61 -12.18 -12.54
C ILE A 593 -21.87 -11.43 -13.67
N ASP A 594 -22.42 -10.29 -14.13
CA ASP A 594 -21.82 -9.46 -15.18
C ASP A 594 -20.51 -8.82 -14.72
N VAL A 595 -20.43 -8.39 -13.47
CA VAL A 595 -19.21 -7.80 -12.87
C VAL A 595 -18.20 -8.89 -12.53
N TRP A 596 -18.65 -10.01 -11.95
CA TRP A 596 -17.79 -11.11 -11.55
C TRP A 596 -16.95 -11.66 -12.70
N GLY A 597 -17.56 -11.93 -13.86
CA GLY A 597 -16.82 -12.39 -15.05
C GLY A 597 -15.76 -11.38 -15.52
N LYS A 598 -16.05 -10.08 -15.40
CA LYS A 598 -15.09 -9.00 -15.74
C LYS A 598 -13.98 -8.87 -14.71
N TYR A 599 -14.31 -9.01 -13.43
CA TYR A 599 -13.37 -9.01 -12.32
C TYR A 599 -12.34 -10.14 -12.51
N LEU A 600 -12.78 -11.36 -12.78
CA LEU A 600 -11.90 -12.51 -13.02
C LEU A 600 -10.91 -12.26 -14.18
N ALA A 601 -11.33 -11.52 -15.21
CA ALA A 601 -10.46 -11.20 -16.34
C ALA A 601 -9.35 -10.20 -16.01
N ILE A 602 -9.54 -9.35 -15.00
CA ILE A 602 -8.56 -8.32 -14.60
C ILE A 602 -7.77 -8.69 -13.33
N ILE A 603 -8.28 -9.60 -12.48
CA ILE A 603 -7.71 -9.82 -11.15
C ILE A 603 -6.29 -10.38 -11.18
N SER A 604 -5.95 -11.19 -12.19
CA SER A 604 -4.59 -11.72 -12.41
C SER A 604 -3.52 -10.63 -12.53
N TYR A 605 -3.89 -9.39 -12.82
CA TYR A 605 -2.97 -8.25 -12.89
C TYR A 605 -2.81 -7.53 -11.55
N PHE A 606 -3.80 -7.58 -10.66
CA PHE A 606 -3.83 -6.73 -9.47
C PHE A 606 -3.80 -7.49 -8.15
N THR A 607 -4.18 -8.78 -8.10
CA THR A 607 -4.18 -9.69 -6.93
C THR A 607 -4.45 -9.04 -5.56
N PRO A 608 -5.61 -9.26 -4.92
CA PRO A 608 -5.88 -8.81 -3.55
C PRO A 608 -4.82 -9.31 -2.55
N SER A 609 -4.45 -8.50 -1.56
CA SER A 609 -3.58 -8.86 -0.42
C SER A 609 -3.97 -10.21 0.20
N ASP A 610 -5.25 -10.41 0.50
CA ASP A 610 -5.74 -11.60 1.22
C ASP A 610 -5.87 -12.84 0.34
N SER A 611 -5.74 -12.68 -0.99
CA SER A 611 -5.78 -13.82 -1.88
C SER A 611 -4.52 -14.67 -1.83
N GLU A 612 -3.43 -14.18 -1.20
CA GLU A 612 -2.07 -14.76 -1.11
C GLU A 612 -1.42 -15.15 -2.46
N VAL A 613 -2.17 -15.13 -3.57
CA VAL A 613 -1.80 -15.69 -4.87
C VAL A 613 -1.43 -14.58 -5.85
N ALA A 614 -0.21 -14.08 -5.73
CA ALA A 614 0.34 -13.15 -6.72
C ALA A 614 0.72 -13.89 -8.02
N HIS A 615 0.42 -13.29 -9.17
CA HIS A 615 0.85 -13.83 -10.44
C HIS A 615 2.39 -13.71 -10.55
N PRO A 616 3.14 -14.77 -10.89
CA PRO A 616 4.61 -14.76 -10.83
C PRO A 616 5.23 -13.65 -11.70
N TYR A 617 4.60 -13.38 -12.83
CA TYR A 617 5.01 -12.33 -13.76
C TYR A 617 4.28 -10.98 -13.59
N GLN A 618 3.58 -10.75 -12.48
CA GLN A 618 2.87 -9.48 -12.23
C GLN A 618 3.84 -8.28 -12.31
N HIS A 619 5.03 -8.42 -11.73
CA HIS A 619 6.09 -7.40 -11.74
C HIS A 619 6.65 -7.09 -13.16
N LYS A 620 6.33 -7.90 -14.18
CA LYS A 620 6.64 -7.64 -15.60
C LYS A 620 5.48 -7.00 -16.36
N LYS A 621 4.34 -6.76 -15.70
CA LYS A 621 3.17 -6.09 -16.25
C LYS A 621 2.84 -4.82 -15.48
N LEU A 622 3.05 -4.78 -14.17
CA LEU A 622 2.79 -3.65 -13.29
C LEU A 622 4.11 -3.03 -12.85
N PHE A 623 4.29 -1.75 -13.17
CA PHE A 623 5.52 -1.03 -12.91
C PHE A 623 5.28 0.19 -12.03
N ASN A 624 6.12 0.31 -10.99
CA ASN A 624 6.12 1.42 -10.06
C ASN A 624 7.09 2.49 -10.57
N VAL A 625 6.56 3.64 -11.01
CA VAL A 625 7.36 4.73 -11.59
C VAL A 625 8.18 5.45 -10.51
N GLN A 626 7.66 5.55 -9.29
CA GLN A 626 8.37 6.14 -8.15
C GLN A 626 9.58 5.30 -7.76
N ASP A 627 9.49 3.97 -7.75
CA ASP A 627 10.64 3.11 -7.43
C ASP A 627 11.81 3.39 -8.37
N PHE A 628 11.55 3.60 -9.67
CA PHE A 628 12.60 4.02 -10.60
C PHE A 628 13.18 5.39 -10.25
N ALA A 629 12.33 6.38 -9.97
CA ALA A 629 12.78 7.72 -9.60
C ALA A 629 13.62 7.72 -8.31
N GLU A 630 13.26 6.90 -7.33
CA GLU A 630 13.91 6.85 -6.01
C GLU A 630 15.21 6.06 -5.97
N THR A 631 15.32 5.02 -6.81
CA THR A 631 16.44 4.09 -6.78
C THR A 631 17.49 4.36 -7.85
N ILE A 632 17.27 5.32 -8.75
CA ILE A 632 18.13 5.54 -9.93
C ILE A 632 18.56 6.99 -10.13
N LEU A 633 17.68 7.96 -9.83
CA LEU A 633 17.91 9.36 -10.18
C LEU A 633 18.02 10.24 -8.94
N GLY A 634 18.87 11.25 -9.00
CA GLY A 634 18.86 12.35 -8.05
C GLY A 634 17.98 13.49 -8.56
N PHE A 635 16.95 13.88 -7.81
CA PHE A 635 16.15 15.09 -8.06
C PHE A 635 16.41 16.16 -6.98
N PRO A 636 16.35 17.46 -7.33
CA PRO A 636 16.49 18.57 -6.39
C PRO A 636 15.19 18.76 -5.59
N SER A 637 14.81 17.74 -4.83
CA SER A 637 13.64 17.72 -3.97
C SER A 637 14.04 17.20 -2.60
N ILE A 638 13.51 17.82 -1.55
CA ILE A 638 13.77 17.42 -0.16
C ILE A 638 12.66 16.53 0.35
N ILE A 639 12.96 15.76 1.41
CA ILE A 639 12.00 14.90 2.16
C ILE A 639 11.51 13.70 1.34
N SER A 640 10.91 13.93 0.17
CA SER A 640 10.31 12.92 -0.68
C SER A 640 10.40 13.32 -2.16
N TYR A 641 10.24 12.33 -3.03
CA TYR A 641 10.06 12.53 -4.47
C TYR A 641 8.59 12.43 -4.82
N THR A 642 8.00 13.59 -5.10
CA THR A 642 6.63 13.65 -5.59
C THR A 642 6.58 13.78 -7.10
N TRP A 643 5.56 13.18 -7.71
CA TRP A 643 5.39 13.26 -9.15
C TRP A 643 5.22 14.69 -9.64
N HIS A 644 4.58 15.57 -8.85
CA HIS A 644 4.28 16.94 -9.26
C HIS A 644 5.50 17.86 -9.12
N GLU A 645 6.33 17.68 -8.10
CA GLU A 645 7.61 18.40 -7.98
C GLU A 645 8.58 17.97 -9.07
N ILE A 646 8.71 16.66 -9.32
CA ILE A 646 9.54 16.15 -10.42
C ILE A 646 9.02 16.65 -11.77
N ALA A 647 7.71 16.67 -12.01
CA ALA A 647 7.14 17.19 -13.25
C ALA A 647 7.39 18.68 -13.45
N LYS A 648 7.40 19.47 -12.37
CA LYS A 648 7.78 20.88 -12.41
C LYS A 648 9.24 21.05 -12.81
N ILE A 649 10.14 20.23 -12.26
CA ILE A 649 11.58 20.30 -12.57
C ILE A 649 11.86 19.84 -14.00
N VAL A 650 11.39 18.65 -14.36
CA VAL A 650 11.73 17.96 -15.62
C VAL A 650 10.95 18.49 -16.83
N LYS A 651 9.68 18.88 -16.63
CA LYS A 651 8.78 19.29 -17.71
C LYS A 651 8.17 20.68 -17.56
N LYS A 652 8.50 21.43 -16.49
CA LYS A 652 7.87 22.73 -16.17
C LYS A 652 6.34 22.63 -16.05
N ILE A 653 5.83 21.46 -15.66
CA ILE A 653 4.40 21.22 -15.44
C ILE A 653 4.08 21.61 -14.00
N ASN A 654 3.34 22.69 -13.82
CA ASN A 654 2.88 23.12 -12.51
C ASN A 654 1.60 22.37 -12.10
N SER A 655 1.49 22.08 -10.81
CA SER A 655 0.29 21.49 -10.20
C SER A 655 -0.28 22.46 -9.17
N SER A 656 -1.61 22.46 -9.01
CA SER A 656 -2.26 23.36 -8.07
C SER A 656 -2.05 22.90 -6.63
N ASN A 657 -1.51 23.79 -5.79
CA ASN A 657 -1.29 23.54 -4.36
C ASN A 657 -2.60 23.29 -3.59
N LYS A 658 -3.76 23.67 -4.15
CA LYS A 658 -5.09 23.34 -3.60
C LYS A 658 -5.35 21.84 -3.54
N PHE A 659 -4.78 21.08 -4.50
CA PHE A 659 -5.01 19.64 -4.63
C PHE A 659 -3.76 18.82 -4.34
N TRP A 660 -2.58 19.39 -4.57
CA TRP A 660 -1.30 18.70 -4.52
C TRP A 660 -0.35 19.43 -3.57
N VAL A 661 -0.30 18.95 -2.32
CA VAL A 661 0.57 19.51 -1.29
C VAL A 661 2.03 19.09 -1.56
N GLN A 662 2.97 20.04 -1.39
CA GLN A 662 4.41 19.80 -1.55
C GLN A 662 4.88 18.66 -0.65
N HIS A 663 5.79 17.80 -1.12
CA HIS A 663 6.25 16.57 -0.42
C HIS A 663 5.22 15.44 -0.28
N PHE A 664 3.98 15.60 -0.78
CA PHE A 664 2.93 14.56 -0.72
C PHE A 664 2.50 14.04 -2.08
N ASN A 665 2.30 12.72 -2.15
CA ASN A 665 2.01 11.99 -3.39
C ASN A 665 0.52 11.68 -3.62
N TYR A 666 -0.37 12.19 -2.77
CA TYR A 666 -1.83 12.02 -2.84
C TYR A 666 -2.51 13.35 -3.08
N MET A 667 -3.73 13.26 -3.63
CA MET A 667 -4.60 14.42 -3.75
C MET A 667 -5.23 14.73 -2.39
N ASP A 668 -5.33 16.00 -2.04
CA ASP A 668 -5.97 16.43 -0.79
C ASP A 668 -7.47 16.07 -0.82
N PHE A 669 -7.82 15.06 -0.01
CA PHE A 669 -9.17 14.48 0.08
C PHE A 669 -10.20 15.48 0.63
N ASN A 670 -9.78 16.57 1.29
CA ASN A 670 -10.70 17.60 1.77
C ASN A 670 -11.51 18.23 0.64
N ASN A 671 -10.94 18.31 -0.57
CA ASN A 671 -11.66 18.80 -1.75
C ASN A 671 -12.82 17.87 -2.16
N TRP A 672 -12.73 16.58 -1.85
CA TRP A 672 -13.84 15.65 -2.05
C TRP A 672 -14.93 15.86 -1.01
N TYR A 673 -14.59 16.12 0.25
CA TYR A 673 -15.59 16.46 1.27
C TYR A 673 -16.32 17.76 0.99
N LEU A 674 -15.62 18.79 0.51
CA LEU A 674 -16.27 20.01 0.03
C LEU A 674 -17.32 19.71 -1.05
N MET A 675 -16.99 18.84 -2.00
CA MET A 675 -17.95 18.40 -3.02
C MET A 675 -19.14 17.64 -2.40
N LEU A 676 -18.93 16.85 -1.34
CA LEU A 676 -20.02 16.09 -0.72
C LEU A 676 -21.02 16.98 0.02
N VAL A 677 -20.53 17.97 0.76
CA VAL A 677 -21.36 18.91 1.54
C VAL A 677 -21.94 20.06 0.72
N GLU A 678 -21.49 20.26 -0.52
CA GLU A 678 -22.05 21.28 -1.38
C GLU A 678 -23.51 20.94 -1.73
N ASP A 679 -24.41 21.84 -1.34
CA ASP A 679 -25.85 21.75 -1.55
C ASP A 679 -26.22 22.29 -2.94
N ASP A 680 -25.48 23.27 -3.47
CA ASP A 680 -25.73 23.81 -4.81
C ASP A 680 -25.33 22.81 -5.90
N ILE A 681 -26.31 22.32 -6.66
CA ILE A 681 -26.10 21.27 -7.68
C ILE A 681 -25.11 21.69 -8.78
N PRO A 682 -25.21 22.90 -9.39
CA PRO A 682 -24.19 23.44 -10.29
C PRO A 682 -22.78 23.45 -9.69
N GLU A 683 -22.59 23.98 -8.49
CA GLU A 683 -21.26 24.09 -7.89
C GLU A 683 -20.70 22.73 -7.47
N LYS A 684 -21.54 21.82 -6.95
CA LYS A 684 -21.19 20.41 -6.71
C LYS A 684 -20.68 19.74 -7.97
N LYS A 685 -21.32 19.99 -9.11
CA LYS A 685 -20.90 19.46 -10.42
C LYS A 685 -19.58 20.10 -10.88
N ASN A 686 -19.36 21.38 -10.59
CA ASN A 686 -18.11 22.10 -10.87
C ASN A 686 -16.95 21.51 -10.06
N PHE A 687 -17.08 21.37 -8.73
CA PHE A 687 -16.11 20.69 -7.88
C PHE A 687 -15.77 19.28 -8.38
N ARG A 688 -16.80 18.50 -8.75
CA ARG A 688 -16.61 17.15 -9.28
C ARG A 688 -15.82 17.15 -10.60
N SER A 689 -16.11 18.11 -11.49
CA SER A 689 -15.39 18.27 -12.75
C SER A 689 -13.93 18.64 -12.50
N GLU A 690 -13.67 19.51 -11.52
CA GLU A 690 -12.33 19.92 -11.13
C GLU A 690 -11.52 18.76 -10.55
N LEU A 691 -12.07 18.01 -9.59
CA LEU A 691 -11.46 16.80 -9.05
C LEU A 691 -11.11 15.80 -10.17
N ARG A 692 -12.05 15.60 -11.10
CA ARG A 692 -11.82 14.74 -12.27
C ARG A 692 -10.68 15.26 -13.15
N ARG A 693 -10.57 16.58 -13.35
CA ARG A 693 -9.48 17.23 -14.09
C ARG A 693 -8.14 17.01 -13.41
N GLN A 694 -8.08 17.08 -12.08
CA GLN A 694 -6.86 16.86 -11.31
C GLN A 694 -6.39 15.40 -11.36
N VAL A 695 -7.30 14.43 -11.25
CA VAL A 695 -6.97 13.01 -11.45
C VAL A 695 -6.41 12.77 -12.85
N MET A 696 -7.04 13.38 -13.86
CA MET A 696 -6.57 13.31 -15.25
C MET A 696 -5.19 13.97 -15.43
N HIS A 697 -4.94 15.10 -14.76
CA HIS A 697 -3.66 15.80 -14.76
C HIS A 697 -2.55 14.89 -14.20
N LYS A 698 -2.78 14.25 -13.06
CA LYS A 698 -1.84 13.31 -12.44
C LYS A 698 -1.47 12.15 -13.38
N ILE A 699 -2.46 11.40 -13.87
CA ILE A 699 -2.18 10.20 -14.70
C ILE A 699 -1.50 10.54 -16.03
N ARG A 700 -1.84 11.69 -16.66
CA ARG A 700 -1.15 12.17 -17.86
C ARG A 700 0.30 12.53 -17.57
N THR A 701 0.53 13.23 -16.45
CA THR A 701 1.85 13.67 -16.03
C THR A 701 2.75 12.48 -15.67
N ILE A 702 2.24 11.48 -14.94
CA ILE A 702 2.97 10.24 -14.66
C ILE A 702 3.36 9.53 -15.96
N ASN A 703 2.44 9.43 -16.93
CA ASN A 703 2.78 8.83 -18.22
C ASN A 703 3.88 9.60 -18.97
N GLN A 704 3.88 10.93 -18.89
CA GLN A 704 4.92 11.78 -19.48
C GLN A 704 6.27 11.63 -18.77
N LEU A 705 6.28 11.59 -17.43
CA LEU A 705 7.49 11.32 -16.65
C LEU A 705 8.08 9.96 -16.99
N ARG A 706 7.26 8.92 -17.04
CA ARG A 706 7.68 7.58 -17.51
C ARG A 706 8.35 7.66 -18.88
N LYS A 707 7.74 8.34 -19.87
CA LYS A 707 8.33 8.51 -21.21
C LYS A 707 9.69 9.21 -21.13
N VAL A 708 9.82 10.23 -20.29
CA VAL A 708 11.11 10.93 -20.07
C VAL A 708 12.15 9.96 -19.54
N PHE A 709 11.84 9.24 -18.46
CA PHE A 709 12.76 8.29 -17.84
C PHE A 709 13.22 7.21 -18.83
N GLN A 710 12.30 6.68 -19.63
CA GLN A 710 12.62 5.68 -20.67
C GLN A 710 13.55 6.22 -21.78
N ILE A 711 13.46 7.52 -22.10
CA ILE A 711 14.25 8.15 -23.16
C ILE A 711 15.60 8.62 -22.62
N GLU A 712 15.60 9.41 -21.55
CA GLU A 712 16.78 10.10 -21.02
C GLU A 712 17.70 9.14 -20.23
N SER A 713 17.14 8.15 -19.54
CA SER A 713 17.90 7.16 -18.76
C SER A 713 18.03 5.81 -19.48
N ARG A 714 17.92 5.80 -20.82
CA ARG A 714 17.88 4.59 -21.67
C ARG A 714 19.10 3.67 -21.53
N TYR A 715 20.25 4.20 -21.12
CA TYR A 715 21.49 3.44 -20.92
C TYR A 715 21.55 2.76 -19.55
N VAL A 716 20.84 3.30 -18.56
CA VAL A 716 20.70 2.73 -17.20
C VAL A 716 19.65 1.62 -17.19
N ILE A 717 18.55 1.81 -17.93
CA ILE A 717 17.49 0.79 -18.05
C ILE A 717 17.99 -0.37 -18.91
N SER A 718 18.08 -1.55 -18.30
CA SER A 718 18.53 -2.74 -19.01
C SER A 718 17.57 -3.09 -20.14
N LYS A 719 18.10 -3.59 -21.25
CA LYS A 719 17.28 -4.14 -22.34
C LYS A 719 16.56 -5.44 -21.98
N HIS A 720 17.00 -6.11 -20.92
CA HIS A 720 16.34 -7.32 -20.42
C HIS A 720 15.13 -6.98 -19.53
N ALA A 721 15.03 -5.72 -19.05
CA ALA A 721 13.83 -5.17 -18.44
C ALA A 721 12.72 -5.04 -19.50
N ARG A 722 11.99 -6.15 -19.70
CA ARG A 722 11.00 -6.31 -20.77
C ARG A 722 9.64 -6.68 -20.22
N ILE A 723 8.62 -6.29 -20.98
CA ILE A 723 7.23 -6.62 -20.71
C ILE A 723 6.96 -8.01 -21.27
N ILE A 724 6.26 -8.87 -20.53
CA ILE A 724 5.79 -10.17 -21.03
C ILE A 724 4.49 -10.01 -21.81
N SER A 725 4.17 -10.94 -22.70
CA SER A 725 2.91 -10.89 -23.45
C SER A 725 1.71 -11.32 -22.59
N LYS A 726 0.50 -10.95 -23.00
CA LYS A 726 -0.73 -11.53 -22.43
C LYS A 726 -0.77 -13.06 -22.56
N GLU A 727 -0.24 -13.61 -23.65
CA GLU A 727 -0.21 -15.07 -23.82
C GLU A 727 0.65 -15.73 -22.73
N GLU A 728 1.81 -15.13 -22.43
CA GLU A 728 2.70 -15.60 -21.36
C GLU A 728 2.06 -15.50 -19.97
N ILE A 729 1.33 -14.42 -19.67
CA ILE A 729 0.60 -14.30 -18.38
C ILE A 729 -0.49 -15.37 -18.27
N ARG A 730 -1.25 -15.63 -19.34
CA ARG A 730 -2.35 -16.59 -19.32
C ARG A 730 -1.92 -18.06 -19.26
N ARG A 731 -0.70 -18.39 -19.69
CA ARG A 731 -0.16 -19.77 -19.63
C ARG A 731 -0.10 -20.34 -18.20
N VAL A 732 -0.19 -19.49 -17.19
CA VAL A 732 -0.17 -19.90 -15.77
C VAL A 732 -1.56 -20.30 -15.27
N ILE A 733 -2.65 -20.08 -16.02
CA ILE A 733 -4.04 -20.35 -15.60
C ILE A 733 -4.59 -21.61 -16.30
N LEU A 734 -5.33 -22.46 -15.57
CA LEU A 734 -6.02 -23.62 -16.17
C LEU A 734 -7.21 -23.23 -17.04
N PRO A 735 -7.58 -24.06 -18.03
CA PRO A 735 -8.84 -23.93 -18.75
C PRO A 735 -10.06 -23.91 -17.83
N THR A 736 -11.05 -23.07 -18.16
CA THR A 736 -12.27 -22.88 -17.35
C THR A 736 -13.19 -24.09 -17.33
N ASP A 737 -13.04 -25.00 -18.29
CA ASP A 737 -13.79 -26.24 -18.40
C ASP A 737 -13.28 -27.36 -17.47
N TYR A 738 -12.24 -27.09 -16.67
CA TYR A 738 -11.77 -28.01 -15.64
C TYR A 738 -12.64 -27.89 -14.38
N HIS A 739 -12.89 -29.01 -13.70
CA HIS A 739 -13.67 -29.01 -12.45
C HIS A 739 -12.93 -28.29 -11.31
N SER A 740 -13.68 -27.86 -10.28
CA SER A 740 -13.14 -26.94 -9.27
C SER A 740 -12.01 -27.54 -8.43
N ILE A 741 -12.01 -28.85 -8.15
CA ILE A 741 -10.89 -29.54 -7.48
C ILE A 741 -9.60 -29.43 -8.29
N ALA A 742 -9.64 -29.68 -9.60
CA ALA A 742 -8.46 -29.57 -10.46
C ALA A 742 -7.95 -28.13 -10.52
N GLN A 743 -8.87 -27.16 -10.56
CA GLN A 743 -8.53 -25.75 -10.46
C GLN A 743 -7.82 -25.45 -9.13
N VAL A 744 -8.36 -25.88 -7.99
CA VAL A 744 -7.75 -25.66 -6.67
C VAL A 744 -6.39 -26.34 -6.54
N TRP A 745 -6.23 -27.60 -6.94
CA TRP A 745 -4.95 -28.33 -6.85
C TRP A 745 -3.85 -27.66 -7.66
N TYR A 746 -4.17 -27.28 -8.90
CA TYR A 746 -3.21 -26.60 -9.74
C TYR A 746 -2.93 -25.19 -9.23
N LEU A 747 -3.94 -24.45 -8.75
CA LEU A 747 -3.74 -23.12 -8.16
C LEU A 747 -2.88 -23.18 -6.90
N PHE A 748 -3.05 -24.19 -6.03
CA PHE A 748 -2.23 -24.37 -4.83
C PHE A 748 -0.78 -24.75 -5.17
N SER A 749 -0.60 -25.68 -6.11
CA SER A 749 0.73 -26.03 -6.62
C SER A 749 1.40 -24.84 -7.29
N LYS A 750 0.63 -24.03 -8.04
CA LYS A 750 1.13 -22.81 -8.66
C LYS A 750 1.36 -21.71 -7.63
N LEU A 751 0.59 -21.63 -6.55
CA LEU A 751 0.77 -20.64 -5.49
C LEU A 751 2.17 -20.77 -4.90
N THR A 752 2.52 -21.96 -4.41
CA THR A 752 3.84 -22.21 -3.79
C THR A 752 4.97 -21.91 -4.77
N GLY A 753 4.91 -22.47 -5.98
CA GLY A 753 5.95 -22.25 -6.99
C GLY A 753 6.00 -20.83 -7.56
N SER A 754 4.85 -20.15 -7.66
CA SER A 754 4.77 -18.78 -8.19
C SER A 754 5.18 -17.75 -7.18
N MET A 755 4.96 -17.97 -5.88
CA MET A 755 5.49 -17.11 -4.82
C MET A 755 7.03 -17.17 -4.79
N GLU A 756 7.61 -18.38 -4.81
CA GLU A 756 9.06 -18.55 -4.89
C GLU A 756 9.65 -17.97 -6.18
N GLU A 757 9.00 -18.20 -7.33
CA GLU A 757 9.40 -17.61 -8.62
C GLU A 757 9.26 -16.08 -8.58
N MET A 758 8.18 -15.54 -8.03
CA MET A 758 7.95 -14.10 -7.91
C MET A 758 9.02 -13.46 -7.04
N ASP A 759 9.31 -14.01 -5.86
CA ASP A 759 10.31 -13.46 -4.95
C ASP A 759 11.70 -13.52 -5.59
N THR A 760 12.07 -14.66 -6.17
CA THR A 760 13.36 -14.84 -6.86
C THR A 760 13.51 -13.85 -8.02
N GLU A 761 12.50 -13.71 -8.87
CA GLU A 761 12.52 -12.76 -9.98
C GLU A 761 12.47 -11.31 -9.48
N HIS A 762 11.69 -11.00 -8.44
CA HIS A 762 11.62 -9.67 -7.84
C HIS A 762 12.97 -9.22 -7.30
N PHE A 763 13.66 -10.06 -6.51
CA PHE A 763 15.01 -9.77 -6.01
C PHE A 763 16.06 -9.63 -7.12
N ARG A 764 15.84 -10.27 -8.28
CA ARG A 764 16.68 -10.02 -9.47
C ARG A 764 16.35 -8.70 -10.15
N THR A 765 15.15 -8.13 -9.99
CA THR A 765 14.77 -6.85 -10.62
C THR A 765 15.16 -5.61 -9.83
N ILE A 766 15.30 -5.72 -8.50
CA ILE A 766 15.74 -4.60 -7.67
C ILE A 766 17.27 -4.42 -7.75
N TYR A 767 17.78 -3.28 -7.30
CA TYR A 767 19.23 -3.02 -7.29
C TYR A 767 19.96 -4.07 -6.44
N PRO A 768 21.11 -4.65 -6.88
CA PRO A 768 21.68 -5.84 -6.25
C PRO A 768 22.08 -5.59 -4.80
N GLU A 769 22.63 -4.41 -4.51
CA GLU A 769 23.00 -4.03 -3.14
C GLU A 769 21.78 -3.97 -2.22
N PHE A 770 20.62 -3.58 -2.74
CA PHE A 770 19.37 -3.64 -2.00
C PHE A 770 18.88 -5.07 -1.79
N SER A 771 19.08 -5.98 -2.77
CA SER A 771 18.81 -7.42 -2.58
C SER A 771 19.75 -8.07 -1.57
N ILE A 772 21.00 -7.63 -1.50
CA ILE A 772 21.98 -8.08 -0.50
C ILE A 772 21.59 -7.55 0.88
N ALA A 773 21.23 -6.28 1.00
CA ALA A 773 20.71 -5.69 2.24
C ALA A 773 19.35 -6.29 2.66
N LYS A 774 18.54 -6.75 1.71
CA LYS A 774 17.33 -7.55 1.93
C LYS A 774 17.60 -9.05 2.00
N LEU A 775 18.87 -9.44 2.00
CA LEU A 775 19.34 -10.74 2.43
C LEU A 775 19.01 -11.91 1.47
N ALA A 776 18.81 -11.63 0.17
CA ALA A 776 18.35 -12.62 -0.85
C ALA A 776 19.31 -12.82 -2.05
N ALA A 777 20.50 -12.21 -2.03
CA ALA A 777 21.55 -12.37 -3.04
C ALA A 777 22.93 -12.25 -2.39
N ALA A 778 24.00 -12.63 -3.11
CA ALA A 778 25.38 -12.43 -2.67
C ALA A 778 26.25 -11.81 -3.77
N LYS A 779 27.09 -10.83 -3.41
CA LYS A 779 28.14 -10.31 -4.30
C LYS A 779 29.29 -11.32 -4.35
N VAL A 780 29.75 -11.62 -5.56
CA VAL A 780 30.83 -12.57 -5.82
C VAL A 780 32.14 -11.79 -5.97
N SER A 781 33.17 -12.25 -5.29
CA SER A 781 34.51 -11.67 -5.33
C SER A 781 35.55 -12.73 -5.71
N ASN A 782 36.65 -12.32 -6.33
CA ASN A 782 37.73 -13.22 -6.75
C ASN A 782 37.22 -14.41 -7.57
N LEU A 783 36.32 -14.17 -8.54
CA LEU A 783 35.79 -15.21 -9.41
C LEU A 783 36.86 -15.68 -10.39
N ILE A 784 37.20 -16.97 -10.33
CA ILE A 784 38.21 -17.60 -11.18
C ILE A 784 37.57 -18.78 -11.91
N ILE A 785 37.88 -18.92 -13.19
CA ILE A 785 37.57 -20.10 -14.00
C ILE A 785 38.75 -21.08 -13.98
N ARG A 786 38.45 -22.36 -13.77
CA ARG A 786 39.42 -23.45 -13.81
C ARG A 786 38.99 -24.47 -14.86
N GLN A 787 39.92 -24.90 -15.69
CA GLN A 787 39.66 -25.95 -16.67
C GLN A 787 39.77 -27.34 -16.02
N SER A 788 38.82 -28.21 -16.34
CA SER A 788 38.86 -29.63 -16.01
C SER A 788 38.70 -30.45 -17.30
N GLY A 789 39.76 -31.13 -17.71
CA GLY A 789 39.81 -31.83 -18.99
C GLY A 789 39.68 -30.90 -20.21
N VAL A 790 39.22 -31.45 -21.35
CA VAL A 790 39.30 -30.75 -22.67
C VAL A 790 38.14 -29.76 -22.91
N LYS A 791 37.00 -29.91 -22.21
CA LYS A 791 35.76 -29.13 -22.49
C LYS A 791 34.91 -28.78 -21.27
N LYS A 792 35.39 -29.03 -20.05
CA LYS A 792 34.65 -28.69 -18.84
C LYS A 792 35.41 -27.65 -18.04
N VAL A 793 34.66 -26.84 -17.32
CA VAL A 793 35.17 -25.80 -16.44
C VAL A 793 34.44 -25.86 -15.11
N TYR A 794 35.08 -25.39 -14.06
CA TYR A 794 34.45 -25.10 -12.79
C TYR A 794 34.88 -23.73 -12.30
N TYR A 795 34.11 -23.17 -11.37
CA TYR A 795 34.32 -21.83 -10.85
C TYR A 795 34.72 -21.90 -9.38
N GLU A 796 35.67 -21.06 -9.02
CA GLU A 796 36.13 -20.83 -7.65
C GLU A 796 35.90 -19.36 -7.34
N PHE A 797 35.24 -19.05 -6.23
CA PHE A 797 34.99 -17.66 -5.84
C PHE A 797 34.78 -17.49 -4.33
N GLN A 798 34.76 -16.24 -3.88
CA GLN A 798 34.53 -15.86 -2.50
C GLN A 798 33.23 -15.08 -2.35
N MET A 799 32.48 -15.38 -1.29
CA MET A 799 31.33 -14.60 -0.85
C MET A 799 31.63 -14.01 0.52
N LYS A 800 31.72 -12.68 0.59
CA LYS A 800 31.99 -11.94 1.82
C LYS A 800 30.75 -11.20 2.27
N GLY A 801 30.62 -10.98 3.57
CA GLY A 801 29.50 -10.26 4.16
C GLY A 801 28.13 -10.83 3.82
N LEU A 802 28.02 -12.16 3.91
CA LEU A 802 26.74 -12.83 3.70
C LEU A 802 25.76 -12.49 4.82
N SER A 803 24.51 -12.35 4.43
CA SER A 803 23.42 -12.29 5.37
C SER A 803 23.02 -13.65 5.93
N SER A 804 22.46 -13.65 7.14
CA SER A 804 21.74 -14.79 7.73
C SER A 804 20.59 -15.35 6.88
N ASN A 805 19.98 -14.57 5.98
CA ASN A 805 18.87 -15.09 5.15
C ASN A 805 19.33 -15.63 3.79
N MET A 806 20.62 -15.54 3.46
CA MET A 806 21.15 -16.20 2.26
C MET A 806 21.23 -17.71 2.52
N LYS A 807 20.23 -18.44 2.03
CA LYS A 807 20.09 -19.89 2.24
C LYS A 807 20.61 -20.66 1.02
N ILE A 808 21.93 -20.77 0.91
CA ILE A 808 22.58 -21.64 -0.08
C ILE A 808 23.47 -22.67 0.61
N ARG A 809 23.53 -23.87 0.02
CA ARG A 809 24.26 -25.02 0.54
C ARG A 809 24.97 -25.76 -0.59
N ALA A 810 25.86 -26.67 -0.22
CA ALA A 810 26.41 -27.63 -1.18
C ALA A 810 25.28 -28.41 -1.88
N ASN A 811 25.46 -28.67 -3.18
CA ASN A 811 24.51 -29.24 -4.13
C ASN A 811 23.37 -28.32 -4.60
N ASP A 812 23.20 -27.14 -4.04
CA ASP A 812 22.21 -26.20 -4.57
C ASP A 812 22.58 -25.75 -5.98
N ARG A 813 21.55 -25.60 -6.81
CA ARG A 813 21.68 -25.03 -8.15
C ARG A 813 21.39 -23.53 -8.05
N VAL A 814 22.37 -22.72 -8.37
CA VAL A 814 22.37 -21.26 -8.19
C VAL A 814 22.64 -20.57 -9.52
N LEU A 815 22.18 -19.33 -9.64
CA LEU A 815 22.44 -18.50 -10.81
C LEU A 815 23.68 -17.64 -10.52
N LEU A 816 24.76 -17.88 -11.27
CA LEU A 816 25.99 -17.08 -11.25
C LEU A 816 26.00 -16.18 -12.49
N ILE A 817 25.81 -14.88 -12.31
CA ILE A 817 25.51 -13.97 -13.42
C ILE A 817 26.07 -12.56 -13.17
N PRO A 818 26.56 -11.85 -14.20
CA PRO A 818 27.00 -10.47 -14.05
C PRO A 818 25.82 -9.50 -14.00
N ASN A 819 26.06 -8.32 -13.44
CA ASN A 819 25.07 -7.30 -13.14
C ASN A 819 24.13 -6.95 -14.33
N GLU A 820 24.71 -6.82 -15.53
CA GLU A 820 24.06 -6.37 -16.77
C GLU A 820 22.99 -7.36 -17.26
N LYS A 821 23.18 -8.64 -16.91
CA LYS A 821 22.35 -9.76 -17.38
C LYS A 821 21.39 -10.27 -16.30
N ARG A 822 21.36 -9.67 -15.10
CA ARG A 822 20.63 -10.23 -13.94
C ARG A 822 19.16 -10.54 -14.19
N ASP A 823 18.46 -9.78 -15.05
CA ASP A 823 17.04 -9.98 -15.38
C ASP A 823 16.81 -10.78 -16.67
N MET A 824 17.78 -11.61 -17.05
CA MET A 824 17.62 -12.50 -18.19
C MET A 824 16.41 -13.40 -17.99
N SER A 825 15.54 -13.45 -18.99
CA SER A 825 14.36 -14.29 -18.99
C SER A 825 14.67 -15.75 -18.67
N ALA A 826 13.90 -16.35 -17.77
CA ALA A 826 13.97 -17.77 -17.40
C ALA A 826 13.61 -18.72 -18.56
N ASN A 827 14.52 -18.84 -19.52
CA ASN A 827 14.40 -19.72 -20.68
C ASN A 827 15.73 -20.45 -20.93
N ARG A 828 15.81 -21.17 -22.05
CA ARG A 828 17.03 -21.91 -22.44
C ARG A 828 18.31 -21.07 -22.49
N ARG A 829 18.22 -19.74 -22.62
CA ARG A 829 19.40 -18.84 -22.60
C ARG A 829 19.94 -18.61 -21.19
N MET A 830 19.11 -18.76 -20.15
CA MET A 830 19.53 -18.63 -18.76
C MET A 830 20.17 -19.92 -18.22
N GLU A 831 19.82 -21.08 -18.78
CA GLU A 831 20.34 -22.37 -18.31
C GLU A 831 21.87 -22.48 -18.22
N PRO A 832 22.67 -21.96 -19.18
CA PRO A 832 24.12 -21.96 -19.08
C PRO A 832 24.67 -21.21 -17.85
N TRP A 833 23.95 -20.20 -17.35
CA TRP A 833 24.33 -19.37 -16.19
C TRP A 833 24.03 -20.05 -14.84
N LYS A 834 23.35 -21.21 -14.85
CA LYS A 834 23.06 -21.97 -13.65
C LYS A 834 24.21 -22.93 -13.35
N VAL A 835 24.86 -22.74 -12.21
CA VAL A 835 25.93 -23.60 -11.71
C VAL A 835 25.45 -24.36 -10.48
N SER A 836 26.05 -25.52 -10.20
CA SER A 836 25.77 -26.28 -8.98
C SER A 836 26.92 -26.13 -8.02
N ILE A 837 26.63 -25.80 -6.76
CA ILE A 837 27.63 -25.70 -5.71
C ILE A 837 28.12 -27.12 -5.38
N GLU A 838 29.44 -27.33 -5.40
CA GLU A 838 30.06 -28.58 -4.97
C GLU A 838 30.43 -28.52 -3.50
N SER A 839 31.15 -27.47 -3.09
CA SER A 839 31.59 -27.26 -1.72
C SER A 839 31.54 -25.79 -1.34
N MET A 840 31.34 -25.55 -0.04
CA MET A 840 31.39 -24.24 0.60
C MET A 840 32.19 -24.37 1.88
N GLU A 841 33.29 -23.61 1.98
CA GLU A 841 34.19 -23.64 3.13
C GLU A 841 34.23 -22.25 3.77
N TRP A 842 33.96 -22.17 5.08
CA TRP A 842 34.09 -20.91 5.81
C TRP A 842 35.56 -20.58 6.05
N LEU A 843 35.98 -19.41 5.60
CA LEU A 843 37.32 -18.88 5.79
C LEU A 843 37.28 -17.70 6.77
N SER A 844 37.72 -17.95 8.01
CA SER A 844 37.69 -16.96 9.10
C SER A 844 38.50 -15.69 8.79
N HIS A 845 39.64 -15.81 8.09
CA HIS A 845 40.50 -14.67 7.76
C HIS A 845 39.89 -13.68 6.76
N ILE A 846 38.87 -14.09 5.98
CA ILE A 846 38.09 -13.19 5.12
C ILE A 846 36.65 -12.98 5.61
N ASN A 847 36.27 -13.58 6.74
CA ASN A 847 34.88 -13.63 7.23
C ASN A 847 33.86 -13.93 6.11
N GLY A 848 34.13 -15.00 5.36
CA GLY A 848 33.34 -15.34 4.19
C GLY A 848 33.49 -16.80 3.78
N TYR A 849 32.75 -17.19 2.76
CA TYR A 849 32.82 -18.54 2.20
C TYR A 849 33.67 -18.56 0.94
N LYS A 850 34.53 -19.57 0.84
CA LYS A 850 35.09 -20.03 -0.42
C LYS A 850 34.14 -21.05 -1.03
N VAL A 851 33.76 -20.83 -2.28
CA VAL A 851 32.79 -21.66 -2.99
C VAL A 851 33.45 -22.27 -4.22
N ILE A 852 33.24 -23.57 -4.41
CA ILE A 852 33.66 -24.31 -5.60
C ILE A 852 32.40 -24.89 -6.24
N THR A 853 32.24 -24.72 -7.55
CA THR A 853 31.13 -25.30 -8.32
C THR A 853 31.50 -26.66 -8.89
N LYS A 854 30.50 -27.49 -9.18
CA LYS A 854 30.67 -28.69 -9.99
C LYS A 854 31.10 -28.33 -11.41
N GLU A 855 31.73 -29.28 -12.10
CA GLU A 855 32.11 -29.14 -13.50
C GLU A 855 30.88 -28.88 -14.40
N THR A 856 31.02 -27.94 -15.33
CA THR A 856 30.03 -27.62 -16.36
C THR A 856 30.70 -27.46 -17.72
N SER A 857 29.94 -27.68 -18.80
CA SER A 857 30.39 -27.38 -20.17
C SER A 857 30.15 -25.93 -20.59
N ALA A 858 29.45 -25.15 -19.76
CA ALA A 858 29.18 -23.74 -20.01
C ALA A 858 30.34 -22.88 -19.47
N ASP A 859 31.12 -22.30 -20.37
CA ASP A 859 32.14 -21.30 -20.06
C ASP A 859 31.50 -19.90 -20.00
N LEU A 860 31.28 -19.40 -18.78
CA LEU A 860 30.65 -18.12 -18.52
C LEU A 860 31.54 -16.94 -18.94
N PHE A 861 32.86 -17.08 -18.82
CA PHE A 861 33.82 -16.05 -19.22
C PHE A 861 33.82 -15.88 -20.74
N ASP A 862 33.85 -16.99 -21.49
CA ASP A 862 33.75 -16.99 -22.94
C ASP A 862 32.39 -16.48 -23.43
N MET A 863 31.30 -16.83 -22.72
CA MET A 863 29.97 -16.27 -22.99
C MET A 863 29.93 -14.75 -22.84
N VAL A 864 30.57 -14.19 -21.81
CA VAL A 864 30.70 -12.74 -21.62
C VAL A 864 31.54 -12.13 -22.74
N LYS A 865 32.72 -12.69 -23.05
CA LYS A 865 33.64 -12.19 -24.10
C LYS A 865 33.00 -12.17 -25.49
N LYS A 866 32.10 -13.11 -25.78
CA LYS A 866 31.35 -13.19 -27.05
C LYS A 866 30.14 -12.26 -27.08
N ASP A 867 29.71 -11.75 -25.93
CA ASP A 867 28.56 -10.88 -25.82
C ASP A 867 28.96 -9.43 -26.08
N LYS A 868 28.72 -8.96 -27.31
CA LYS A 868 29.05 -7.60 -27.78
C LYS A 868 28.42 -6.46 -26.96
N GLU A 869 27.59 -6.78 -25.98
CA GLU A 869 26.84 -5.83 -25.16
C GLU A 869 27.45 -5.62 -23.78
N ILE A 870 28.46 -6.42 -23.41
CA ILE A 870 29.25 -6.24 -22.22
C ILE A 870 30.59 -5.62 -22.69
N PRO A 871 30.84 -4.34 -22.39
CA PRO A 871 32.04 -3.64 -22.88
C PRO A 871 33.31 -4.01 -22.09
N GLU A 872 33.14 -4.55 -20.89
CA GLU A 872 34.20 -4.86 -19.94
C GLU A 872 34.63 -6.32 -20.02
N SER A 873 35.84 -6.60 -19.55
CA SER A 873 36.31 -7.97 -19.39
C SER A 873 35.52 -8.65 -18.27
N PRO A 874 35.21 -9.96 -18.37
CA PRO A 874 34.49 -10.67 -17.31
C PRO A 874 35.19 -10.61 -15.95
N GLU A 875 36.50 -10.40 -15.92
CA GLU A 875 37.31 -10.21 -14.72
C GLU A 875 37.01 -8.87 -14.01
N ASP A 876 36.57 -7.84 -14.75
CA ASP A 876 36.28 -6.49 -14.23
C ASP A 876 34.81 -6.29 -13.83
N LEU A 877 33.93 -7.24 -14.19
CA LEU A 877 32.49 -7.13 -13.93
C LEU A 877 32.13 -7.39 -12.46
N ASP A 878 31.06 -6.74 -12.02
CA ASP A 878 30.38 -7.12 -10.79
C ASP A 878 29.52 -8.38 -11.01
N TRP A 879 29.92 -9.49 -10.36
CA TRP A 879 29.20 -10.77 -10.37
C TRP A 879 28.34 -10.96 -9.13
N TYR A 880 27.20 -11.62 -9.33
CA TYR A 880 26.26 -11.91 -8.25
C TYR A 880 25.78 -13.35 -8.31
N LEU A 881 25.46 -13.86 -7.13
CA LEU A 881 24.88 -15.16 -6.92
C LEU A 881 23.42 -15.01 -6.45
N TYR A 882 22.50 -15.64 -7.16
CA TYR A 882 21.09 -15.68 -6.81
C TYR A 882 20.60 -17.13 -6.61
N PRO A 883 19.66 -17.36 -5.68
CA PRO A 883 18.96 -18.64 -5.62
C PRO A 883 18.18 -18.87 -6.92
N THR A 884 17.88 -20.14 -7.21
CA THR A 884 16.95 -20.50 -8.29
C THR A 884 15.68 -21.10 -7.70
N TYR A 885 14.53 -20.83 -8.30
CA TYR A 885 13.26 -21.43 -7.89
C TYR A 885 13.06 -22.82 -8.51
N ILE A 886 12.26 -23.67 -7.87
CA ILE A 886 11.92 -25.01 -8.37
C ILE A 886 10.40 -25.24 -8.32
N ASP A 887 9.73 -25.16 -9.47
CA ASP A 887 8.33 -25.60 -9.61
C ASP A 887 8.26 -27.13 -9.79
N ALA A 888 8.21 -27.86 -8.68
CA ALA A 888 8.27 -29.32 -8.66
C ALA A 888 6.98 -30.02 -9.14
N TRP A 889 5.84 -29.32 -9.12
CA TRP A 889 4.51 -29.94 -9.19
C TRP A 889 3.66 -29.46 -10.37
N SER A 890 3.72 -28.18 -10.75
CA SER A 890 2.74 -27.65 -11.69
C SER A 890 2.84 -28.30 -13.08
N LYS A 891 4.05 -28.58 -13.56
CA LYS A 891 4.28 -29.32 -14.82
C LYS A 891 3.85 -30.79 -14.75
N LYS A 892 3.83 -31.39 -13.55
CA LYS A 892 3.34 -32.76 -13.33
C LYS A 892 1.81 -32.80 -13.29
N LEU A 893 1.17 -31.72 -12.84
CA LEU A 893 -0.29 -31.57 -12.81
C LEU A 893 -0.85 -31.17 -14.18
N TYR A 894 -0.25 -30.18 -14.86
CA TYR A 894 -0.74 -29.64 -16.12
C TYR A 894 0.39 -29.44 -17.14
N GLY A 895 0.22 -30.00 -18.35
CA GLY A 895 1.24 -30.01 -19.41
C GLY A 895 1.07 -31.18 -20.38
N LYS A 896 2.07 -31.40 -21.26
CA LYS A 896 2.06 -32.54 -22.19
C LYS A 896 2.14 -33.84 -21.37
N ASN A 897 1.10 -34.67 -21.44
CA ASN A 897 0.95 -35.89 -20.62
C ASN A 897 1.04 -35.64 -19.10
N ALA A 898 0.49 -34.55 -18.58
CA ALA A 898 0.42 -34.31 -17.13
C ALA A 898 -0.88 -34.90 -16.53
N LEU A 899 -0.96 -34.99 -15.20
CA LEU A 899 -2.03 -35.72 -14.48
C LEU A 899 -3.43 -35.29 -14.93
N LEU A 900 -3.71 -33.98 -15.01
CA LEU A 900 -5.04 -33.49 -15.31
C LEU A 900 -5.47 -33.74 -16.77
N GLN A 901 -4.53 -33.81 -17.70
CA GLN A 901 -4.79 -34.18 -19.09
C GLN A 901 -4.91 -35.70 -19.26
N ARG A 902 -4.12 -36.48 -18.52
CA ARG A 902 -4.18 -37.94 -18.58
C ARG A 902 -5.57 -38.40 -18.15
N TYR A 903 -6.15 -39.30 -18.93
CA TYR A 903 -7.47 -39.87 -18.67
C TYR A 903 -8.58 -38.83 -18.46
N ASN A 904 -8.40 -37.61 -18.99
CA ASN A 904 -9.30 -36.46 -18.85
C ASN A 904 -9.67 -36.12 -17.40
N MET A 905 -8.76 -36.39 -16.44
CA MET A 905 -9.03 -36.21 -15.01
C MET A 905 -9.51 -34.80 -14.67
N GLY A 906 -8.89 -33.75 -15.25
CA GLY A 906 -9.24 -32.37 -14.96
C GLY A 906 -10.65 -31.96 -15.43
N ARG A 907 -11.24 -32.72 -16.36
CA ARG A 907 -12.61 -32.50 -16.87
C ARG A 907 -13.54 -33.67 -16.53
N SER A 908 -13.14 -34.52 -15.59
CA SER A 908 -13.94 -35.69 -15.23
C SER A 908 -15.24 -35.26 -14.56
N TRP A 909 -16.35 -35.90 -14.97
CA TRP A 909 -17.65 -35.71 -14.33
C TRP A 909 -17.63 -36.08 -12.85
N LEU A 910 -16.91 -37.15 -12.47
CA LEU A 910 -16.76 -37.54 -11.07
C LEU A 910 -16.07 -36.43 -10.25
N GLY A 911 -15.07 -35.77 -10.82
CA GLY A 911 -14.41 -34.62 -10.21
C GLY A 911 -15.35 -33.41 -10.08
N SER A 912 -16.20 -33.15 -11.09
CA SER A 912 -17.25 -32.13 -11.01
C SER A 912 -18.27 -32.44 -9.91
N ARG A 913 -18.74 -33.69 -9.83
CA ARG A 913 -19.67 -34.14 -8.79
C ARG A 913 -19.08 -34.01 -7.39
N LEU A 914 -17.85 -34.47 -7.19
CA LEU A 914 -17.19 -34.36 -5.89
C LEU A 914 -17.01 -32.89 -5.49
N SER A 915 -16.65 -32.03 -6.44
CA SER A 915 -16.52 -30.60 -6.17
C SER A 915 -17.85 -29.95 -5.74
N TYR A 916 -18.95 -30.36 -6.38
CA TYR A 916 -20.31 -29.94 -6.04
C TYR A 916 -20.71 -30.38 -4.62
N LEU A 917 -20.45 -31.64 -4.27
CA LEU A 917 -20.76 -32.19 -2.94
C LEU A 917 -19.96 -31.49 -1.84
N TRP A 918 -18.68 -31.19 -2.09
CA TRP A 918 -17.82 -30.46 -1.16
C TRP A 918 -18.10 -28.96 -1.11
N LYS A 919 -19.03 -28.44 -1.94
CA LYS A 919 -19.36 -27.01 -2.02
C LYS A 919 -18.12 -26.12 -2.17
N ILE A 920 -17.16 -26.55 -2.99
CA ILE A 920 -15.87 -25.83 -3.16
C ILE A 920 -16.08 -24.40 -3.69
N ARG A 921 -17.22 -24.12 -4.34
CA ARG A 921 -17.62 -22.76 -4.72
C ARG A 921 -19.08 -22.51 -4.34
N SER A 922 -19.38 -21.25 -4.03
CA SER A 922 -20.70 -20.77 -3.57
C SER A 922 -21.84 -20.96 -4.58
N LYS A 923 -21.54 -21.07 -5.88
CA LYS A 923 -22.51 -21.35 -6.96
C LYS A 923 -21.92 -22.38 -7.92
N GLN A 924 -22.19 -23.67 -7.69
CA GLN A 924 -21.81 -24.76 -8.60
C GLN A 924 -23.05 -25.44 -9.15
N GLU A 925 -23.07 -25.62 -10.47
CA GLU A 925 -24.06 -26.42 -11.17
C GLU A 925 -23.41 -27.74 -11.60
N LEU A 926 -24.11 -28.84 -11.36
CA LEU A 926 -23.69 -30.17 -11.79
C LEU A 926 -24.70 -30.69 -12.81
N PHE A 927 -24.26 -30.86 -14.05
CA PHE A 927 -25.06 -31.47 -15.11
C PHE A 927 -24.81 -32.97 -15.16
N TRP A 928 -25.80 -33.77 -15.55
CA TRP A 928 -25.61 -35.22 -15.75
C TRP A 928 -24.65 -35.50 -16.92
N PRO A 929 -23.85 -36.57 -16.85
CA PRO A 929 -22.97 -36.92 -17.96
C PRO A 929 -23.81 -37.53 -19.09
N GLU A 930 -23.39 -37.34 -20.34
CA GLU A 930 -24.06 -37.94 -21.50
C GLU A 930 -24.02 -39.48 -21.45
N ASN A 931 -22.96 -40.06 -20.88
CA ASN A 931 -22.78 -41.50 -20.71
C ASN A 931 -22.19 -41.84 -19.33
N TRP A 932 -22.60 -42.98 -18.76
CA TRP A 932 -22.15 -43.48 -17.47
C TRP A 932 -20.86 -44.32 -17.56
N THR A 933 -19.87 -43.83 -18.28
CA THR A 933 -18.58 -44.49 -18.47
C THR A 933 -17.46 -43.65 -17.87
N PHE A 934 -16.78 -44.18 -16.84
CA PHE A 934 -15.70 -43.49 -16.15
C PHE A 934 -14.41 -44.30 -16.23
N SER A 935 -13.27 -43.61 -16.37
CA SER A 935 -11.97 -44.26 -16.36
C SER A 935 -11.65 -44.77 -14.94
N ALA A 936 -11.07 -45.97 -14.82
CA ALA A 936 -10.67 -46.53 -13.53
C ALA A 936 -9.78 -45.57 -12.70
N PRO A 937 -8.82 -44.83 -13.31
CA PRO A 937 -8.07 -43.80 -12.59
C PRO A 937 -8.94 -42.65 -12.07
N SER A 938 -9.96 -42.22 -12.82
CA SER A 938 -10.90 -41.19 -12.36
C SER A 938 -11.81 -41.69 -11.25
N VAL A 939 -12.18 -42.98 -11.25
CA VAL A 939 -12.92 -43.60 -10.16
C VAL A 939 -12.04 -43.63 -8.91
N TYR A 940 -10.80 -44.13 -9.01
CA TYR A 940 -9.86 -44.16 -7.90
C TYR A 940 -9.59 -42.79 -7.26
N LEU A 941 -9.55 -41.72 -8.08
CA LEU A 941 -9.20 -40.39 -7.61
C LEU A 941 -10.40 -39.57 -7.09
N TYR A 942 -11.61 -39.78 -7.62
CA TYR A 942 -12.76 -38.90 -7.38
C TYR A 942 -14.05 -39.61 -6.95
N ALA A 943 -14.11 -40.94 -7.02
CA ALA A 943 -15.24 -41.65 -6.44
C ALA A 943 -15.10 -41.59 -4.90
N PRO A 944 -16.17 -41.23 -4.17
CA PRO A 944 -16.18 -41.23 -2.71
C PRO A 944 -16.06 -42.65 -2.13
#